data_AF-A0A8S8Z9Z8-F1
#
_entry.id   AF-A0A8S8Z9Z8-F1
#
_cell.length_a   1.000
_cell.length_b   1.000
_cell.length_c   1.000
_cell.angle_alpha   90.00
_cell.angle_beta   90.00
_cell.angle_gamma   90.00
#
_symmetry.space_group_name_H-M   'P 1'
#
loop_
_entity.id
_entity.type
_entity.pdbx_description
1 polymer ?
#
loop_
_entity_poly.entity_id
_entity_poly.type
_entity_poly.pdbx_seq_one_letter_code
_entity_poly.pdbx_strand_id
1 'polypeptide(L)'
;MAQMLMPRSVQRAVVLLVILLMAPLAAADPPPGQPDVVNDICSTWNSASGVCDDYDSAMDLTPGQEWMRSSVEISIEDAEVVEMKVGLVVHEMSRDDLQLSDLDLEGDSAPWDGIPADYIRNYQSLGRGGGDTVSDLMLDRIEDIMEEFIDINFPNINTTTISTVSEVDFKSQSDANCVYDSEYDSIDEVSGFDNDPFQPPLCFEAVLQMEVDTNSFGLKPETSDINRMMQGMLTMGAVLTSEFNATSPMGHSLELSVMPPHYADVSSVEAPGSTKTMPRDGHPQTYSIIEVDNTQAVTEAALESVLLSSELVHRSIDTPTTSIDPNEPSLKIDLIVDATDTQNSRFDLEISIHHLDSTTLDEWDANLHDGTIEIPWVTSDGIRLLDQEVDEDLSAILEGVPVQELSMAFSDALGADIWFGSPQFAQADLEGGLGFRHTPGVTCDESFEVSYCIEGEDAMGGTWPVVLETTSQSTPMRVSSVVERMLENSGGDITTFDLSKVTDEDLASIMNVVEIELSTDTGWLQDLLPDDMPSTELTLTLHLPEWIESTRGDPSTVIITAPVTGGGEHDFGFAGTRIFDWRHPICLESDPCEDDSEDLICGSNQKTCVSLDIKVDIGKFSIRETSFAAEVEFTAEVVLEIYRLGIDLGEDDIVLHPVPADLLRRAIVMGDRLEGGLWQDQILRPRSTSGSGNR
;
A
#
# COMPACT_ATOMS: atom_id res chain seq x y z
N MET A 1 31.11 -99.89 72.89
CA MET A 1 29.77 -100.47 73.19
C MET A 1 28.98 -99.44 73.96
N ALA A 2 27.66 -99.43 73.74
CA ALA A 2 26.64 -98.52 74.29
C ALA A 2 26.39 -97.23 73.49
N GLN A 3 25.32 -97.32 72.69
CA GLN A 3 24.55 -96.23 72.10
C GLN A 3 23.86 -95.38 73.17
N MET A 4 23.35 -94.23 72.70
CA MET A 4 22.33 -93.35 73.28
C MET A 4 22.86 -92.31 74.27
N LEU A 5 22.44 -91.04 74.27
CA LEU A 5 21.22 -90.40 73.75
C LEU A 5 21.58 -88.91 73.58
N MET A 6 21.67 -88.41 72.34
CA MET A 6 21.66 -86.95 72.11
C MET A 6 20.19 -86.46 72.12
N PRO A 7 19.92 -85.29 72.70
CA PRO A 7 18.56 -84.82 72.98
C PRO A 7 17.78 -84.47 71.70
N ARG A 8 16.48 -84.81 71.71
CA ARG A 8 15.50 -84.56 70.63
C ARG A 8 15.39 -83.09 70.17
N SER A 9 15.93 -82.13 70.91
CA SER A 9 15.99 -80.71 70.52
C SER A 9 17.08 -80.43 69.47
N VAL A 10 18.21 -81.15 69.50
CA VAL A 10 19.31 -80.97 68.54
C VAL A 10 18.96 -81.63 67.21
N GLN A 11 18.20 -82.72 67.23
CA GLN A 11 17.76 -83.41 66.02
C GLN A 11 16.71 -82.61 65.23
N ARG A 12 15.89 -81.78 65.89
CA ARG A 12 14.96 -80.85 65.22
C ARG A 12 15.66 -79.61 64.69
N ALA A 13 16.68 -79.09 65.38
CA ALA A 13 17.47 -77.96 64.91
C ALA A 13 18.31 -78.31 63.66
N VAL A 14 18.90 -79.51 63.61
CA VAL A 14 19.68 -79.97 62.45
C VAL A 14 18.80 -80.26 61.24
N VAL A 15 17.59 -80.80 61.43
CA VAL A 15 16.64 -81.02 60.31
C VAL A 15 16.07 -79.70 59.78
N LEU A 16 15.81 -78.71 60.64
CA LEU A 16 15.40 -77.36 60.20
C LEU A 16 16.54 -76.62 59.47
N LEU A 17 17.79 -76.78 59.92
CA LEU A 17 18.95 -76.16 59.26
C LEU A 17 19.24 -76.81 57.89
N VAL A 18 19.05 -78.11 57.75
CA VAL A 18 19.22 -78.82 56.45
C VAL A 18 18.05 -78.53 55.50
N ILE A 19 16.83 -78.29 55.99
CA ILE A 19 15.70 -77.87 55.14
C ILE A 19 15.85 -76.40 54.71
N LEU A 20 16.43 -75.52 55.54
CA LEU A 20 16.79 -74.14 55.16
C LEU A 20 17.96 -74.05 54.17
N LEU A 21 18.84 -75.05 54.13
CA LEU A 21 19.95 -75.17 53.17
C LEU A 21 19.58 -75.87 51.85
N MET A 22 18.39 -76.46 51.77
CA MET A 22 17.90 -77.22 50.61
C MET A 22 16.61 -76.64 50.01
N ALA A 23 16.12 -75.51 50.53
CA ALA A 23 15.21 -74.67 49.76
C ALA A 23 16.05 -74.08 48.61
N PRO A 24 15.61 -74.17 47.34
CA PRO A 24 16.18 -73.30 46.33
C PRO A 24 16.01 -71.88 46.89
N LEU A 25 17.13 -71.18 47.07
CA LEU A 25 17.08 -69.74 46.94
C LEU A 25 16.51 -69.56 45.53
N ALA A 26 15.23 -69.23 45.44
CA ALA A 26 14.82 -68.35 44.37
C ALA A 26 15.71 -67.13 44.57
N ALA A 27 16.81 -67.08 43.83
CA ALA A 27 17.41 -65.79 43.55
C ALA A 27 16.25 -64.99 42.99
N ALA A 28 15.85 -63.95 43.72
CA ALA A 28 15.26 -62.83 43.02
C ALA A 28 16.31 -62.45 42.00
N ASP A 29 15.92 -62.35 40.72
CA ASP A 29 16.81 -61.78 39.73
C ASP A 29 17.36 -60.46 40.30
N PRO A 30 18.67 -60.21 40.15
CA PRO A 30 19.22 -58.91 40.48
C PRO A 30 18.39 -57.82 39.78
N PRO A 31 18.21 -56.64 40.41
CA PRO A 31 17.49 -55.56 39.76
C PRO A 31 18.16 -55.20 38.42
N PRO A 32 17.38 -54.87 37.38
CA PRO A 32 17.89 -54.51 36.05
C PRO A 32 18.96 -53.41 36.13
N GLY A 33 19.96 -53.45 35.24
CA GLY A 33 21.09 -52.50 35.20
C GLY A 33 22.36 -52.90 35.97
N GLN A 34 22.60 -54.20 36.25
CA GLN A 34 23.92 -54.68 36.67
C GLN A 34 24.67 -55.31 35.48
N PRO A 35 25.99 -55.05 35.32
CA PRO A 35 26.80 -55.51 34.17
C PRO A 35 27.04 -57.03 34.11
N ASP A 36 26.28 -57.82 34.86
CA ASP A 36 26.36 -59.29 34.95
C ASP A 36 25.02 -59.97 34.57
N VAL A 37 24.00 -59.23 34.13
CA VAL A 37 22.74 -59.78 33.59
C VAL A 37 22.79 -59.56 32.09
N VAL A 38 22.86 -60.65 31.32
CA VAL A 38 22.88 -60.59 29.85
C VAL A 38 21.44 -60.76 29.40
N ASN A 39 20.87 -59.77 28.73
CA ASN A 39 19.61 -59.96 28.03
C ASN A 39 19.82 -60.89 26.83
N ASP A 40 19.65 -62.19 27.05
CA ASP A 40 19.80 -63.19 26.00
C ASP A 40 18.58 -63.23 25.05
N ILE A 41 17.55 -62.39 25.23
CA ILE A 41 16.31 -62.50 24.43
C ILE A 41 16.58 -62.31 22.94
N CYS A 42 17.41 -61.33 22.59
CA CYS A 42 17.79 -61.02 21.21
C CYS A 42 18.65 -62.12 20.56
N SER A 43 19.27 -62.97 21.38
CA SER A 43 20.04 -64.14 20.93
C SER A 43 19.24 -65.46 20.94
N THR A 44 18.12 -65.52 21.66
CA THR A 44 17.39 -66.78 21.95
C THR A 44 15.98 -66.85 21.37
N TRP A 45 15.26 -65.73 21.24
CA TRP A 45 13.90 -65.69 20.73
C TRP A 45 13.89 -65.41 19.22
N ASN A 46 13.45 -66.39 18.41
CA ASN A 46 13.34 -66.34 16.94
C ASN A 46 14.56 -65.80 16.16
N SER A 47 15.70 -65.62 16.82
CA SER A 47 16.99 -65.28 16.29
C SER A 47 18.02 -66.33 16.70
N ALA A 48 19.13 -66.42 15.96
CA ALA A 48 20.26 -67.29 16.26
C ALA A 48 21.52 -66.52 16.67
N SER A 49 21.45 -65.19 16.60
CA SER A 49 22.54 -64.24 16.87
C SER A 49 21.93 -62.84 17.04
N GLY A 50 22.32 -62.14 18.08
CA GLY A 50 21.80 -60.81 18.40
C GLY A 50 22.09 -60.50 19.84
N VAL A 51 22.50 -59.28 20.14
CA VAL A 51 22.55 -58.73 21.49
C VAL A 51 21.52 -57.61 21.49
N CYS A 52 20.88 -57.36 22.62
CA CYS A 52 20.15 -56.13 22.86
C CYS A 52 20.46 -55.64 24.27
N ASP A 53 20.33 -54.34 24.48
CA ASP A 53 20.41 -53.73 25.80
C ASP A 53 19.23 -54.21 26.69
N ASP A 54 19.40 -54.13 28.02
CA ASP A 54 18.38 -54.54 28.98
C ASP A 54 17.20 -53.57 28.96
N TYR A 55 15.98 -54.10 28.90
CA TYR A 55 14.80 -53.26 29.09
C TYR A 55 14.73 -52.71 30.52
N ASP A 56 14.71 -51.38 30.63
CA ASP A 56 14.45 -50.63 31.87
C ASP A 56 13.39 -49.55 31.62
N SER A 57 12.20 -49.71 32.21
CA SER A 57 11.10 -48.74 32.10
C SER A 57 11.44 -47.36 32.66
N ALA A 58 12.50 -47.23 33.47
CA ALA A 58 12.98 -45.93 33.95
C ALA A 58 13.71 -45.11 32.87
N MET A 59 14.12 -45.74 31.77
CA MET A 59 14.74 -45.10 30.60
C MET A 59 13.70 -44.72 29.53
N ASP A 60 12.51 -45.33 29.58
CA ASP A 60 11.38 -44.92 28.76
C ASP A 60 10.89 -43.54 29.22
N LEU A 61 10.91 -42.60 28.29
CA LEU A 61 10.44 -41.24 28.53
C LEU A 61 8.96 -41.06 28.21
N THR A 62 8.23 -42.11 27.86
CA THR A 62 6.79 -42.05 27.57
C THR A 62 6.00 -43.02 28.47
N PRO A 63 4.72 -42.76 28.72
CA PRO A 63 3.82 -43.70 29.40
C PRO A 63 3.10 -44.64 28.42
N GLY A 64 3.43 -44.58 27.13
CA GLY A 64 2.70 -45.18 26.02
C GLY A 64 3.34 -46.46 25.48
N GLN A 65 3.08 -46.74 24.20
CA GLN A 65 3.77 -47.82 23.46
C GLN A 65 4.63 -47.24 22.31
N GLU A 66 4.71 -45.92 22.23
CA GLU A 66 5.36 -45.22 21.14
C GLU A 66 6.11 -44.02 21.72
N TRP A 67 7.34 -43.87 21.26
CA TRP A 67 8.18 -42.73 21.58
C TRP A 67 8.88 -42.27 20.32
N MET A 68 8.42 -41.13 19.79
CA MET A 68 8.95 -40.55 18.56
C MET A 68 9.15 -39.05 18.67
N ARG A 69 10.09 -38.53 17.88
CA ARG A 69 10.32 -37.10 17.73
C ARG A 69 10.36 -36.75 16.26
N SER A 70 9.58 -35.77 15.84
CA SER A 70 9.55 -35.30 14.47
C SER A 70 10.13 -33.89 14.35
N SER A 71 10.89 -33.66 13.28
CA SER A 71 11.39 -32.38 12.83
C SER A 71 10.76 -32.10 11.47
N VAL A 72 9.90 -31.11 11.40
CA VAL A 72 9.22 -30.69 10.16
C VAL A 72 9.76 -29.33 9.78
N GLU A 73 10.35 -29.25 8.59
CA GLU A 73 10.84 -28.02 7.98
C GLU A 73 10.03 -27.76 6.72
N ILE A 74 9.27 -26.67 6.72
CA ILE A 74 8.57 -26.16 5.54
C ILE A 74 9.42 -25.04 4.96
N SER A 75 9.97 -25.28 3.78
CA SER A 75 10.76 -24.32 3.02
C SER A 75 9.95 -23.80 1.85
N ILE A 76 9.53 -22.53 1.94
CA ILE A 76 8.89 -21.84 0.84
C ILE A 76 10.01 -21.35 -0.08
N GLU A 77 10.18 -21.97 -1.24
CA GLU A 77 11.20 -21.56 -2.21
C GLU A 77 10.74 -20.30 -2.95
N ASP A 78 9.51 -20.36 -3.44
CA ASP A 78 8.79 -19.28 -4.11
C ASP A 78 7.29 -19.41 -3.82
N ALA A 79 6.47 -18.52 -4.39
CA ALA A 79 5.02 -18.53 -4.18
C ALA A 79 4.30 -19.74 -4.80
N GLU A 80 4.95 -20.48 -5.70
CA GLU A 80 4.36 -21.60 -6.43
C GLU A 80 4.81 -22.94 -5.85
N VAL A 81 6.01 -22.99 -5.27
CA VAL A 81 6.68 -24.21 -4.82
C VAL A 81 6.99 -24.13 -3.33
N VAL A 82 6.41 -25.08 -2.59
CA VAL A 82 6.71 -25.29 -1.17
C VAL A 82 7.33 -26.68 -1.02
N GLU A 83 8.54 -26.73 -0.44
CA GLU A 83 9.20 -27.96 -0.07
C GLU A 83 8.93 -28.26 1.41
N MET A 84 8.51 -29.47 1.73
CA MET A 84 8.39 -29.95 3.10
C MET A 84 9.36 -31.09 3.33
N LYS A 85 10.18 -30.95 4.36
CA LYS A 85 11.10 -31.98 4.84
C LYS A 85 10.63 -32.47 6.20
N VAL A 86 10.33 -33.77 6.29
CA VAL A 86 9.91 -34.42 7.53
C VAL A 86 10.99 -35.40 7.95
N GLY A 87 11.66 -35.11 9.06
CA GLY A 87 12.55 -36.02 9.77
C GLY A 87 11.83 -36.68 10.94
N LEU A 88 11.89 -38.00 11.04
CA LEU A 88 11.31 -38.77 12.14
C LEU A 88 12.40 -39.55 12.87
N VAL A 89 12.43 -39.42 14.20
CA VAL A 89 13.31 -40.13 15.10
C VAL A 89 12.47 -41.08 15.94
N VAL A 90 12.77 -42.37 15.86
CA VAL A 90 12.00 -43.44 16.50
C VAL A 90 12.85 -44.07 17.60
N HIS A 91 12.40 -43.91 18.84
CA HIS A 91 12.98 -44.56 20.02
C HIS A 91 12.21 -45.82 20.40
N GLU A 92 10.89 -45.82 20.22
CA GLU A 92 10.00 -46.92 20.55
C GLU A 92 8.78 -46.96 19.62
N MET A 93 8.30 -48.15 19.28
CA MET A 93 7.07 -48.38 18.48
C MET A 93 6.14 -49.41 19.11
N SER A 94 4.87 -49.38 18.71
CA SER A 94 3.90 -50.38 19.15
C SER A 94 4.31 -51.80 18.76
N ARG A 95 4.35 -52.69 19.75
CA ARG A 95 4.56 -54.13 19.52
C ARG A 95 3.46 -54.73 18.65
N ASP A 96 2.24 -54.24 18.76
CA ASP A 96 1.11 -54.75 17.98
C ASP A 96 1.27 -54.40 16.49
N ASP A 97 1.78 -53.20 16.17
CA ASP A 97 1.97 -52.73 14.80
C ASP A 97 3.06 -53.53 14.07
N LEU A 98 4.16 -53.84 14.77
CA LEU A 98 5.22 -54.72 14.25
C LEU A 98 4.87 -56.21 14.38
N GLN A 99 3.66 -56.52 14.83
CA GLN A 99 3.15 -57.85 15.14
C GLN A 99 3.95 -58.60 16.19
N LEU A 100 4.83 -57.97 17.00
CA LEU A 100 5.75 -58.57 17.98
C LEU A 100 5.15 -58.75 19.39
N SER A 101 3.83 -58.82 19.55
CA SER A 101 3.16 -58.92 20.86
C SER A 101 3.45 -60.23 21.63
N ASP A 102 4.05 -61.24 20.99
CA ASP A 102 4.50 -62.50 21.61
C ASP A 102 5.96 -62.46 22.09
N LEU A 103 6.68 -61.35 21.85
CA LEU A 103 8.01 -61.09 22.40
C LEU A 103 7.89 -60.56 23.83
N ASP A 104 8.52 -61.27 24.76
CA ASP A 104 8.73 -60.84 26.14
C ASP A 104 10.05 -60.06 26.18
N LEU A 105 10.03 -58.76 26.49
CA LEU A 105 11.24 -57.92 26.50
C LEU A 105 12.10 -58.18 27.76
N GLU A 106 11.60 -58.98 28.70
CA GLU A 106 12.17 -59.24 30.02
C GLU A 106 12.24 -57.95 30.88
N GLY A 107 13.11 -57.92 31.90
CA GLY A 107 13.26 -56.75 32.78
C GLY A 107 12.00 -56.41 33.59
N ASP A 108 11.63 -55.13 33.62
CA ASP A 108 10.40 -54.63 34.22
C ASP A 108 9.32 -54.27 33.18
N SER A 109 9.48 -54.74 31.94
CA SER A 109 8.52 -54.54 30.86
C SER A 109 7.14 -55.15 31.15
N ALA A 110 6.10 -54.49 30.67
CA ALA A 110 4.73 -54.93 30.68
C ALA A 110 4.25 -55.27 29.26
N PRO A 111 3.17 -56.07 29.09
CA PRO A 111 2.67 -56.42 27.76
C PRO A 111 2.14 -55.25 26.91
N TRP A 112 1.99 -54.06 27.50
CA TRP A 112 1.50 -52.87 26.83
C TRP A 112 2.60 -51.84 26.57
N ASP A 113 3.86 -52.08 26.95
CA ASP A 113 4.93 -51.15 26.58
C ASP A 113 5.26 -51.35 25.09
N GLY A 114 5.91 -50.39 24.45
CA GLY A 114 6.34 -50.54 23.07
C GLY A 114 7.56 -51.46 22.95
N ILE A 115 8.13 -51.52 21.76
CA ILE A 115 9.39 -52.19 21.46
C ILE A 115 10.46 -51.13 21.19
N PRO A 116 11.59 -51.14 21.93
CA PRO A 116 12.67 -50.17 21.73
C PRO A 116 13.38 -50.33 20.40
N ALA A 117 14.00 -49.25 19.92
CA ALA A 117 14.74 -49.17 18.66
C ALA A 117 15.80 -50.28 18.50
N ASP A 118 16.44 -50.67 19.60
CA ASP A 118 17.47 -51.70 19.60
C ASP A 118 16.95 -53.09 19.26
N TYR A 119 15.80 -53.45 19.84
CA TYR A 119 15.11 -54.69 19.51
C TYR A 119 14.59 -54.68 18.08
N ILE A 120 14.07 -53.53 17.61
CA ILE A 120 13.62 -53.37 16.23
C ILE A 120 14.77 -53.63 15.26
N ARG A 121 15.97 -53.06 15.49
CA ARG A 121 17.19 -53.30 14.68
C ARG A 121 17.54 -54.78 14.59
N ASN A 122 17.56 -55.46 15.74
CA ASN A 122 17.91 -56.88 15.79
C ASN A 122 16.92 -57.76 15.00
N TYR A 123 15.62 -57.43 15.05
CA TYR A 123 14.57 -58.22 14.43
C TYR A 123 14.12 -57.74 13.04
N GLN A 124 14.79 -56.79 12.39
CA GLN A 124 14.40 -56.24 11.09
C GLN A 124 14.08 -57.31 10.04
N SER A 125 14.90 -58.36 9.96
CA SER A 125 14.76 -59.43 8.95
C SER A 125 13.75 -60.53 9.31
N LEU A 126 13.12 -60.44 10.49
CA LEU A 126 12.17 -61.44 10.96
C LEU A 126 10.85 -61.33 10.18
N GLY A 127 10.44 -62.43 9.52
CA GLY A 127 9.14 -62.50 8.84
C GLY A 127 7.99 -62.73 9.83
N ARG A 128 6.94 -61.90 9.78
CA ARG A 128 5.79 -62.00 10.71
C ARG A 128 4.52 -62.60 10.10
N GLY A 129 4.53 -62.89 8.79
CA GLY A 129 3.40 -63.46 8.06
C GLY A 129 3.04 -62.60 6.84
N GLY A 130 2.19 -63.07 5.93
CA GLY A 130 1.81 -62.30 4.74
C GLY A 130 2.87 -62.17 3.63
N GLY A 131 4.16 -62.31 3.99
CA GLY A 131 5.30 -62.03 3.12
C GLY A 131 6.21 -60.93 3.65
N ASP A 132 5.71 -60.19 4.65
CA ASP A 132 6.31 -58.97 5.16
C ASP A 132 7.24 -59.25 6.36
N THR A 133 8.32 -58.48 6.43
CA THR A 133 9.29 -58.49 7.53
C THR A 133 8.94 -57.41 8.57
N VAL A 134 9.54 -57.47 9.76
CA VAL A 134 9.42 -56.38 10.76
C VAL A 134 9.85 -55.05 10.16
N SER A 135 10.87 -55.05 9.30
CA SER A 135 11.28 -53.84 8.57
C SER A 135 10.19 -53.30 7.64
N ASP A 136 9.44 -54.17 6.96
CA ASP A 136 8.35 -53.73 6.06
C ASP A 136 7.19 -53.16 6.87
N LEU A 137 6.77 -53.84 7.95
CA LEU A 137 5.70 -53.37 8.84
C LEU A 137 6.05 -52.05 9.53
N MET A 138 7.32 -51.85 9.88
CA MET A 138 7.82 -50.60 10.43
C MET A 138 7.73 -49.47 9.41
N LEU A 139 8.16 -49.70 8.17
CA LEU A 139 8.06 -48.69 7.11
C LEU A 139 6.60 -48.34 6.82
N ASP A 140 5.70 -49.33 6.75
CA ASP A 140 4.26 -49.09 6.59
C ASP A 140 3.71 -48.20 7.72
N ARG A 141 4.08 -48.47 8.98
CA ARG A 141 3.64 -47.64 10.12
C ARG A 141 4.20 -46.22 10.07
N ILE A 142 5.43 -46.04 9.60
CA ILE A 142 6.05 -44.72 9.43
C ILE A 142 5.38 -43.96 8.29
N GLU A 143 5.03 -44.64 7.19
CA GLU A 143 4.23 -44.08 6.10
C GLU A 143 2.89 -43.56 6.63
N ASP A 144 2.16 -44.36 7.41
CA ASP A 144 0.89 -43.94 8.02
C ASP A 144 1.05 -42.68 8.91
N ILE A 145 2.09 -42.62 9.74
CA ILE A 145 2.36 -41.46 10.63
C ILE A 145 2.70 -40.21 9.81
N MET A 146 3.51 -40.35 8.77
CA MET A 146 3.87 -39.23 7.90
C MET A 146 2.66 -38.74 7.10
N GLU A 147 1.83 -39.65 6.59
CA GLU A 147 0.58 -39.31 5.89
C GLU A 147 -0.40 -38.54 6.78
N GLU A 148 -0.57 -38.96 8.05
CA GLU A 148 -1.45 -38.26 8.99
C GLU A 148 -1.02 -36.79 9.19
N PHE A 149 0.28 -36.53 9.31
CA PHE A 149 0.79 -35.16 9.45
C PHE A 149 0.58 -34.33 8.18
N ILE A 150 0.81 -34.93 7.01
CA ILE A 150 0.67 -34.26 5.71
C ILE A 150 -0.80 -33.92 5.45
N ASP A 151 -1.73 -34.84 5.72
CA ASP A 151 -3.16 -34.62 5.50
C ASP A 151 -3.74 -33.49 6.39
N ILE A 152 -3.15 -33.25 7.57
CA ILE A 152 -3.58 -32.18 8.49
C ILE A 152 -3.28 -30.78 7.93
N ASN A 153 -2.12 -30.61 7.29
CA ASN A 153 -1.67 -29.30 6.80
C ASN A 153 -1.91 -29.13 5.28
N PHE A 154 -1.91 -30.21 4.51
CA PHE A 154 -1.97 -30.20 3.04
C PHE A 154 -2.82 -31.36 2.49
N PRO A 155 -4.16 -31.25 2.50
CA PRO A 155 -5.02 -32.31 2.02
C PRO A 155 -4.81 -32.56 0.51
N ASN A 156 -4.74 -33.85 0.12
CA ASN A 156 -4.64 -34.35 -1.27
C ASN A 156 -3.23 -34.46 -1.90
N ILE A 157 -2.15 -34.43 -1.10
CA ILE A 157 -0.79 -34.63 -1.60
C ILE A 157 -0.38 -36.09 -1.42
N ASN A 158 0.15 -36.71 -2.47
CA ASN A 158 0.69 -38.06 -2.38
C ASN A 158 2.11 -38.00 -1.81
N THR A 159 2.38 -38.83 -0.80
CA THR A 159 3.69 -39.01 -0.19
C THR A 159 4.74 -39.51 -1.21
N THR A 160 5.97 -39.01 -1.05
CA THR A 160 7.15 -39.51 -1.77
C THR A 160 7.79 -40.67 -1.01
N THR A 161 8.82 -41.29 -1.61
CA THR A 161 9.54 -42.41 -1.00
C THR A 161 10.25 -42.00 0.29
N ILE A 162 9.94 -42.69 1.39
CA ILE A 162 10.64 -42.54 2.67
C ILE A 162 12.05 -43.15 2.57
N SER A 163 13.04 -42.45 3.13
CA SER A 163 14.43 -42.90 3.17
C SER A 163 14.95 -42.99 4.60
N THR A 164 15.91 -43.87 4.84
CA THR A 164 16.60 -43.97 6.13
C THR A 164 17.80 -43.04 6.16
N VAL A 165 17.96 -42.30 7.26
CA VAL A 165 19.03 -41.31 7.44
C VAL A 165 19.83 -41.58 8.71
N SER A 166 21.09 -41.16 8.73
CA SER A 166 21.98 -41.33 9.90
C SER A 166 21.86 -40.20 10.92
N GLU A 167 21.20 -39.09 10.57
CA GLU A 167 21.05 -37.92 11.42
C GLU A 167 19.76 -37.17 11.05
N VAL A 168 19.07 -36.64 12.06
CA VAL A 168 17.94 -35.72 11.90
C VAL A 168 18.27 -34.42 12.62
N ASP A 169 18.25 -33.33 11.87
CA ASP A 169 18.57 -32.01 12.38
C ASP A 169 17.36 -31.40 13.10
N PHE A 170 17.60 -30.86 14.30
CA PHE A 170 16.61 -30.06 15.04
C PHE A 170 17.11 -28.62 15.17
N LYS A 171 16.22 -27.64 15.01
CA LYS A 171 16.58 -26.22 15.08
C LYS A 171 16.56 -25.70 16.52
N SER A 172 15.72 -26.27 17.39
CA SER A 172 15.63 -25.88 18.80
C SER A 172 16.40 -26.81 19.74
N GLN A 173 16.58 -28.07 19.35
CA GLN A 173 17.16 -29.14 20.14
C GLN A 173 18.47 -29.64 19.52
N SER A 174 19.16 -30.55 20.21
CA SER A 174 20.34 -31.22 19.64
C SER A 174 19.93 -32.22 18.57
N ASP A 175 20.73 -32.29 17.50
CA ASP A 175 20.57 -33.25 16.41
C ASP A 175 20.57 -34.70 16.93
N ALA A 176 19.71 -35.52 16.34
CA ALA A 176 19.60 -36.92 16.70
C ALA A 176 20.49 -37.76 15.78
N ASN A 177 21.45 -38.47 16.35
CA ASN A 177 22.32 -39.40 15.62
C ASN A 177 21.73 -40.80 15.66
N CYS A 178 21.59 -41.44 14.50
CA CYS A 178 20.74 -42.61 14.33
C CYS A 178 21.49 -43.75 13.66
N VAL A 179 21.10 -44.98 13.99
CA VAL A 179 21.72 -46.18 13.42
C VAL A 179 20.63 -47.13 12.97
N TYR A 180 20.63 -47.44 11.68
CA TYR A 180 19.69 -48.39 11.08
C TYR A 180 20.26 -49.80 10.94
N ASP A 181 21.59 -49.95 10.98
CA ASP A 181 22.25 -51.23 10.73
C ASP A 181 21.94 -52.27 11.82
N SER A 182 21.39 -53.42 11.42
CA SER A 182 21.11 -54.56 12.31
C SER A 182 22.38 -55.23 12.86
N GLU A 183 23.52 -55.05 12.18
CA GLU A 183 24.83 -55.56 12.61
C GLU A 183 25.56 -54.58 13.55
N TYR A 184 25.00 -53.39 13.77
CA TYR A 184 25.48 -52.51 14.83
C TYR A 184 25.09 -53.10 16.17
N ASP A 185 26.08 -53.67 16.84
CA ASP A 185 25.96 -54.31 18.15
C ASP A 185 25.35 -53.32 19.17
N SER A 186 24.22 -53.70 19.76
CA SER A 186 23.74 -53.12 21.01
C SER A 186 24.82 -53.34 22.08
N ILE A 187 25.31 -52.28 22.69
CA ILE A 187 26.69 -52.24 23.17
C ILE A 187 26.86 -52.81 24.61
N ASP A 188 26.14 -53.87 24.98
CA ASP A 188 26.16 -54.42 26.34
C ASP A 188 27.49 -55.12 26.77
N GLU A 189 28.64 -54.85 26.14
CA GLU A 189 29.94 -55.37 26.64
C GLU A 189 31.15 -54.41 26.53
N VAL A 190 30.99 -53.16 26.08
CA VAL A 190 32.12 -52.21 26.01
C VAL A 190 32.09 -51.22 27.18
N SER A 191 33.01 -51.42 28.13
CA SER A 191 33.20 -50.54 29.28
C SER A 191 33.29 -49.06 28.86
N GLY A 192 32.25 -48.28 29.17
CA GLY A 192 32.19 -46.83 28.97
C GLY A 192 30.97 -46.29 28.21
N PHE A 193 30.07 -47.14 27.73
CA PHE A 193 28.76 -46.75 27.19
C PHE A 193 27.64 -47.15 28.16
N ASP A 194 26.53 -46.41 28.12
CA ASP A 194 25.36 -46.65 28.96
C ASP A 194 24.48 -47.74 28.29
N ASN A 195 23.95 -48.67 29.08
CA ASN A 195 22.99 -49.70 28.65
C ASN A 195 21.62 -49.01 28.53
N ASP A 196 21.16 -48.74 27.31
CA ASP A 196 19.93 -48.00 27.02
C ASP A 196 19.30 -48.52 25.71
N PRO A 197 18.24 -49.36 25.77
CA PRO A 197 17.65 -49.99 24.59
C PRO A 197 16.91 -49.01 23.66
N PHE A 198 16.68 -47.77 24.10
CA PHE A 198 16.02 -46.73 23.30
C PHE A 198 17.03 -45.89 22.48
N GLN A 199 18.33 -46.07 22.69
CA GLN A 199 19.41 -45.34 22.03
C GLN A 199 20.40 -46.31 21.36
N PRO A 200 20.97 -46.00 20.17
CA PRO A 200 20.57 -44.94 19.26
C PRO A 200 19.17 -45.16 18.67
N PRO A 201 18.44 -44.10 18.27
CA PRO A 201 17.17 -44.23 17.59
C PRO A 201 17.32 -44.66 16.13
N LEU A 202 16.19 -45.02 15.51
CA LEU A 202 16.05 -45.19 14.07
C LEU A 202 15.56 -43.88 13.46
N CYS A 203 16.10 -43.48 12.29
CA CYS A 203 15.72 -42.22 11.67
C CYS A 203 15.33 -42.34 10.22
N PHE A 204 14.30 -41.58 9.87
CA PHE A 204 13.66 -41.57 8.57
C PHE A 204 13.49 -40.14 8.10
N GLU A 205 13.59 -39.94 6.80
CA GLU A 205 13.41 -38.65 6.15
C GLU A 205 12.52 -38.82 4.92
N ALA A 206 11.53 -37.93 4.80
CA ALA A 206 10.72 -37.75 3.62
C ALA A 206 10.82 -36.30 3.15
N VAL A 207 10.92 -36.10 1.83
CA VAL A 207 10.93 -34.79 1.19
C VAL A 207 9.79 -34.71 0.21
N LEU A 208 8.87 -33.78 0.45
CA LEU A 208 7.70 -33.53 -0.39
C LEU A 208 7.86 -32.18 -1.07
N GLN A 209 7.50 -32.14 -2.35
CA GLN A 209 7.43 -30.91 -3.11
C GLN A 209 5.97 -30.68 -3.50
N MET A 210 5.46 -29.50 -3.17
CA MET A 210 4.07 -29.12 -3.34
C MET A 210 3.98 -27.94 -4.30
N GLU A 211 3.01 -27.99 -5.20
CA GLU A 211 2.70 -26.91 -6.13
C GLU A 211 1.40 -26.24 -5.66
N VAL A 212 1.43 -24.93 -5.45
CA VAL A 212 0.30 -24.14 -4.96
C VAL A 212 -0.74 -23.96 -6.06
N ASP A 213 -2.03 -24.21 -5.78
CA ASP A 213 -3.10 -24.02 -6.77
C ASP A 213 -3.37 -22.52 -7.01
N THR A 214 -2.84 -22.03 -8.14
CA THR A 214 -2.92 -20.64 -8.59
C THR A 214 -4.35 -20.15 -8.83
N ASN A 215 -5.33 -21.05 -9.02
CA ASN A 215 -6.73 -20.68 -9.23
C ASN A 215 -7.39 -20.09 -7.99
N SER A 216 -6.86 -20.40 -6.80
CA SER A 216 -7.37 -19.88 -5.52
C SER A 216 -7.13 -18.38 -5.34
N PHE A 217 -6.17 -17.81 -6.08
CA PHE A 217 -5.75 -16.40 -5.97
C PHE A 217 -6.41 -15.47 -7.00
N GLY A 218 -7.39 -15.94 -7.77
CA GLY A 218 -8.10 -15.08 -8.75
C GLY A 218 -7.22 -14.55 -9.88
N LEU A 219 -6.13 -15.24 -10.18
CA LEU A 219 -5.09 -14.77 -11.09
C LEU A 219 -5.46 -14.93 -12.56
N LYS A 220 -4.93 -14.01 -13.39
CA LYS A 220 -5.07 -14.07 -14.85
C LYS A 220 -4.22 -15.21 -15.41
N PRO A 221 -4.81 -16.26 -16.01
CA PRO A 221 -4.09 -17.50 -16.35
C PRO A 221 -3.04 -17.34 -17.47
N GLU A 222 -3.02 -16.22 -18.20
CA GLU A 222 -2.09 -16.01 -19.33
C GLU A 222 -0.95 -15.02 -19.03
N THR A 223 -1.06 -14.21 -17.97
CA THR A 223 -0.10 -13.13 -17.65
C THR A 223 0.44 -13.18 -16.22
N SER A 224 -0.16 -13.99 -15.36
CA SER A 224 0.17 -13.99 -13.94
C SER A 224 1.46 -14.74 -13.60
N ASP A 225 2.22 -14.18 -12.67
CA ASP A 225 3.36 -14.77 -11.99
C ASP A 225 3.16 -14.52 -10.48
N ILE A 226 2.74 -15.56 -9.75
CA ILE A 226 2.40 -15.41 -8.32
C ILE A 226 3.61 -14.96 -7.53
N ASN A 227 4.77 -15.51 -7.86
CA ASN A 227 5.98 -15.24 -7.13
C ASN A 227 6.37 -13.77 -7.27
N ARG A 228 6.30 -13.25 -8.50
CA ARG A 228 6.52 -11.84 -8.77
C ARG A 228 5.48 -10.95 -8.09
N MET A 229 4.20 -11.34 -8.13
CA MET A 229 3.11 -10.62 -7.48
C MET A 229 3.33 -10.54 -5.96
N MET A 230 3.62 -11.66 -5.28
CA MET A 230 3.87 -11.69 -3.84
C MET A 230 5.10 -10.89 -3.45
N GLN A 231 6.18 -10.98 -4.24
CA GLN A 231 7.36 -10.14 -4.04
C GLN A 231 7.00 -8.65 -4.18
N GLY A 232 6.25 -8.26 -5.21
CA GLY A 232 5.80 -6.88 -5.40
C GLY A 232 4.91 -6.37 -4.27
N MET A 233 3.93 -7.15 -3.81
CA MET A 233 3.07 -6.77 -2.69
C MET A 233 3.88 -6.54 -1.41
N LEU A 234 4.80 -7.45 -1.07
CA LEU A 234 5.67 -7.30 0.09
C LEU A 234 6.57 -6.06 -0.07
N THR A 235 7.20 -5.85 -1.23
CA THR A 235 8.06 -4.68 -1.51
C THR A 235 7.28 -3.38 -1.33
N MET A 236 6.01 -3.33 -1.74
CA MET A 236 5.11 -2.18 -1.54
C MET A 236 4.81 -1.90 -0.05
N GLY A 237 5.03 -2.88 0.83
CA GLY A 237 4.82 -2.78 2.28
C GLY A 237 3.67 -3.62 2.81
N ALA A 238 3.09 -4.52 2.01
CA ALA A 238 2.04 -5.42 2.49
C ALA A 238 2.56 -6.39 3.56
N VAL A 239 1.67 -6.82 4.45
CA VAL A 239 1.93 -7.85 5.45
C VAL A 239 1.08 -9.08 5.13
N LEU A 240 1.71 -10.24 5.08
CA LEU A 240 1.05 -11.51 4.81
C LEU A 240 1.00 -12.36 6.08
N THR A 241 -0.17 -12.90 6.40
CA THR A 241 -0.31 -13.84 7.52
C THR A 241 -0.24 -15.27 7.02
N SER A 242 0.62 -16.08 7.65
CA SER A 242 0.81 -17.49 7.36
C SER A 242 0.45 -18.34 8.57
N GLU A 243 -0.42 -19.34 8.36
CA GLU A 243 -1.01 -20.16 9.42
C GLU A 243 -0.77 -21.66 9.16
N PHE A 244 -0.18 -22.37 10.13
CA PHE A 244 0.05 -23.83 10.07
C PHE A 244 -0.38 -24.53 11.36
N ASN A 245 -0.99 -25.71 11.25
CA ASN A 245 -1.39 -26.49 12.41
C ASN A 245 -0.27 -27.43 12.85
N ALA A 246 0.27 -27.21 14.05
CA ALA A 246 1.21 -28.10 14.70
C ALA A 246 0.47 -29.05 15.66
N THR A 247 0.56 -30.35 15.40
CA THR A 247 0.00 -31.39 16.26
C THR A 247 0.80 -32.68 16.12
N SER A 248 0.94 -33.43 17.21
CA SER A 248 1.59 -34.74 17.23
C SER A 248 0.71 -35.77 17.95
N PRO A 249 0.79 -37.07 17.59
CA PRO A 249 0.12 -38.15 18.33
C PRO A 249 0.61 -38.30 19.78
N MET A 250 -0.06 -39.15 20.56
CA MET A 250 0.36 -39.48 21.93
C MET A 250 1.72 -40.19 21.91
N GLY A 251 2.64 -39.81 22.81
CA GLY A 251 4.00 -40.36 22.83
C GLY A 251 4.97 -39.67 21.86
N HIS A 252 4.48 -38.69 21.09
CA HIS A 252 5.27 -38.01 20.05
C HIS A 252 5.50 -36.54 20.41
N SER A 253 6.66 -36.02 20.02
CA SER A 253 6.92 -34.57 20.00
C SER A 253 7.18 -34.09 18.58
N LEU A 254 6.76 -32.87 18.28
CA LEU A 254 6.90 -32.23 16.97
C LEU A 254 7.61 -30.89 17.12
N GLU A 255 8.65 -30.69 16.33
CA GLU A 255 9.20 -29.37 16.02
C GLU A 255 8.77 -28.98 14.60
N LEU A 256 8.01 -27.90 14.45
CA LEU A 256 7.63 -27.35 13.16
C LEU A 256 8.36 -26.02 12.93
N SER A 257 9.11 -25.93 11.85
CA SER A 257 9.79 -24.72 11.40
C SER A 257 9.33 -24.33 10.00
N VAL A 258 9.07 -23.04 9.78
CA VAL A 258 8.62 -22.50 8.50
C VAL A 258 9.59 -21.42 8.04
N MET A 259 10.29 -21.72 6.96
CA MET A 259 11.26 -20.84 6.31
C MET A 259 10.54 -20.01 5.22
N PRO A 260 10.55 -18.68 5.30
CA PRO A 260 9.95 -17.84 4.27
C PRO A 260 10.77 -17.84 2.96
N PRO A 261 10.17 -17.38 1.84
CA PRO A 261 10.87 -17.23 0.58
C PRO A 261 12.00 -16.20 0.68
N HIS A 262 12.91 -16.18 -0.29
CA HIS A 262 14.14 -15.38 -0.22
C HIS A 262 13.89 -13.87 -0.03
N TYR A 263 12.77 -13.35 -0.55
CA TYR A 263 12.38 -11.93 -0.50
C TYR A 263 11.53 -11.56 0.75
N ALA A 264 11.32 -12.50 1.69
CA ALA A 264 10.50 -12.27 2.87
C ALA A 264 11.25 -12.61 4.18
N ASP A 265 10.80 -11.97 5.26
CA ASP A 265 11.24 -12.17 6.64
C ASP A 265 10.01 -12.34 7.54
N VAL A 266 10.15 -13.12 8.63
CA VAL A 266 9.10 -13.23 9.65
C VAL A 266 9.24 -12.08 10.65
N SER A 267 8.29 -11.15 10.65
CA SER A 267 8.28 -10.00 11.56
C SER A 267 7.82 -10.39 12.96
N SER A 268 6.76 -11.19 13.05
CA SER A 268 6.13 -11.58 14.31
C SER A 268 5.54 -12.99 14.23
N VAL A 269 5.41 -13.63 15.38
CA VAL A 269 4.82 -14.96 15.54
C VAL A 269 3.96 -14.93 16.80
N GLU A 270 2.72 -15.43 16.70
CA GLU A 270 1.84 -15.53 17.86
C GLU A 270 2.35 -16.58 18.86
N ALA A 271 2.21 -16.30 20.16
CA ALA A 271 2.59 -17.25 21.20
C ALA A 271 1.68 -18.49 21.14
N PRO A 272 2.21 -19.72 21.29
CA PRO A 272 3.52 -20.07 21.84
C PRO A 272 4.66 -20.22 20.81
N GLY A 273 4.44 -19.88 19.54
CA GLY A 273 5.50 -19.87 18.54
C GLY A 273 6.59 -18.84 18.85
N SER A 274 7.73 -18.97 18.16
CA SER A 274 8.86 -18.06 18.31
C SER A 274 9.56 -17.79 16.97
N THR A 275 10.24 -16.65 16.89
CA THR A 275 11.06 -16.30 15.72
C THR A 275 12.51 -16.69 15.97
N LYS A 276 13.15 -17.29 14.96
CA LYS A 276 14.58 -17.63 14.94
C LYS A 276 15.25 -16.96 13.74
N THR A 277 16.57 -17.05 13.66
CA THR A 277 17.35 -16.43 12.58
C THR A 277 18.37 -17.42 12.03
N MET A 278 18.46 -17.48 10.71
CA MET A 278 19.46 -18.26 9.99
C MET A 278 20.25 -17.39 9.00
N PRO A 279 21.50 -17.75 8.67
CA PRO A 279 22.23 -17.09 7.59
C PRO A 279 21.75 -17.59 6.22
N ARG A 280 21.25 -16.69 5.36
CA ARG A 280 20.87 -16.97 3.98
C ARG A 280 21.43 -15.89 3.05
N ASP A 281 22.15 -16.30 2.01
CA ASP A 281 22.79 -15.39 1.04
C ASP A 281 23.72 -14.34 1.68
N GLY A 282 24.39 -14.71 2.78
CA GLY A 282 25.30 -13.83 3.52
C GLY A 282 24.62 -12.83 4.45
N HIS A 283 23.28 -12.82 4.51
CA HIS A 283 22.48 -11.97 5.38
C HIS A 283 21.62 -12.81 6.34
N PRO A 284 21.31 -12.33 7.56
CA PRO A 284 20.34 -13.01 8.41
C PRO A 284 18.95 -13.01 7.75
N GLN A 285 18.23 -14.13 7.84
CA GLN A 285 16.80 -14.25 7.54
C GLN A 285 16.10 -14.80 8.77
N THR A 286 14.94 -14.25 9.07
CA THR A 286 14.08 -14.67 10.18
C THR A 286 13.06 -15.70 9.73
N TYR A 287 12.80 -16.69 10.58
CA TYR A 287 11.85 -17.77 10.30
C TYR A 287 11.05 -18.12 11.57
N SER A 288 9.90 -18.76 11.41
CA SER A 288 9.02 -19.11 12.53
C SER A 288 9.24 -20.56 12.96
N ILE A 289 9.12 -20.82 14.25
CA ILE A 289 9.25 -22.16 14.83
C ILE A 289 8.27 -22.34 15.99
N ILE A 290 7.75 -23.55 16.11
CA ILE A 290 6.92 -23.99 17.23
C ILE A 290 7.28 -25.43 17.62
N GLU A 291 7.16 -25.71 18.92
CA GLU A 291 7.37 -27.05 19.48
C GLU A 291 6.09 -27.48 20.19
N VAL A 292 5.65 -28.70 19.91
CA VAL A 292 4.50 -29.35 20.56
C VAL A 292 4.99 -30.68 21.13
N ASP A 293 4.80 -30.88 22.44
CA ASP A 293 5.27 -32.07 23.14
C ASP A 293 4.09 -32.86 23.75
N ASN A 294 3.72 -33.93 23.08
CA ASN A 294 2.69 -34.88 23.55
C ASN A 294 3.30 -36.20 24.05
N THR A 295 4.60 -36.24 24.39
CA THR A 295 5.28 -37.46 24.89
C THR A 295 4.68 -37.99 26.19
N GLN A 296 4.12 -37.10 27.04
CA GLN A 296 3.47 -37.48 28.30
C GLN A 296 1.94 -37.65 28.20
N ALA A 297 1.37 -37.50 27.00
CA ALA A 297 -0.08 -37.56 26.81
C ALA A 297 -0.58 -39.01 26.91
N VAL A 298 -1.56 -39.24 27.80
CA VAL A 298 -2.16 -40.57 28.06
C VAL A 298 -3.61 -40.70 27.56
N THR A 299 -4.19 -39.61 27.08
CA THR A 299 -5.57 -39.55 26.56
C THR A 299 -5.64 -38.53 25.44
N GLU A 300 -6.53 -38.74 24.46
CA GLU A 300 -6.79 -37.78 23.37
C GLU A 300 -7.11 -36.36 23.87
N ALA A 301 -7.84 -36.23 24.98
CA ALA A 301 -8.17 -34.92 25.57
C ALA A 301 -6.97 -34.17 26.18
N ALA A 302 -5.81 -34.83 26.27
CA ALA A 302 -4.56 -34.26 26.77
C ALA A 302 -3.59 -33.89 25.63
N LEU A 303 -3.96 -34.17 24.37
CA LEU A 303 -3.16 -33.75 23.23
C LEU A 303 -3.18 -32.23 23.10
N GLU A 304 -1.99 -31.66 23.01
CA GLU A 304 -1.77 -30.27 22.65
C GLU A 304 -1.73 -30.16 21.13
N SER A 305 -2.50 -29.19 20.61
CA SER A 305 -2.50 -28.80 19.20
C SER A 305 -2.51 -27.28 19.16
N VAL A 306 -1.61 -26.72 18.37
CA VAL A 306 -1.35 -25.29 18.34
C VAL A 306 -1.29 -24.79 16.91
N LEU A 307 -1.90 -23.64 16.66
CA LEU A 307 -1.78 -22.91 15.41
C LEU A 307 -0.53 -22.03 15.45
N LEU A 308 0.38 -22.25 14.51
CA LEU A 308 1.50 -21.34 14.23
C LEU A 308 0.99 -20.26 13.29
N SER A 309 0.70 -19.07 13.82
CA SER A 309 0.40 -17.87 13.04
C SER A 309 1.62 -16.95 13.01
N SER A 310 2.05 -16.57 11.81
CA SER A 310 3.24 -15.74 11.58
C SER A 310 2.97 -14.66 10.54
N GLU A 311 3.52 -13.48 10.79
CA GLU A 311 3.46 -12.34 9.87
C GLU A 311 4.74 -12.26 9.05
N LEU A 312 4.58 -12.20 7.73
CA LEU A 312 5.65 -12.08 6.75
C LEU A 312 5.72 -10.65 6.22
N VAL A 313 6.94 -10.11 6.15
CA VAL A 313 7.25 -8.77 5.64
C VAL A 313 8.39 -8.83 4.62
N HIS A 314 8.55 -7.78 3.82
CA HIS A 314 9.63 -7.70 2.84
C HIS A 314 11.03 -7.69 3.48
N ARG A 315 11.91 -8.51 2.90
CA ARG A 315 13.33 -8.60 3.25
C ARG A 315 14.15 -7.58 2.45
N SER A 316 14.33 -6.40 3.03
CA SER A 316 15.03 -5.28 2.41
C SER A 316 16.56 -5.40 2.49
N ILE A 317 17.16 -6.15 1.56
CA ILE A 317 18.63 -6.27 1.42
C ILE A 317 19.17 -5.20 0.47
N ASP A 318 18.86 -5.37 -0.82
CA ASP A 318 19.30 -4.48 -1.91
C ASP A 318 18.18 -3.53 -2.34
N THR A 319 16.95 -4.05 -2.38
CA THR A 319 15.73 -3.27 -2.65
C THR A 319 15.12 -2.81 -1.32
N PRO A 320 14.90 -1.50 -1.11
CA PRO A 320 14.19 -1.02 0.06
C PRO A 320 12.69 -1.38 -0.03
N THR A 321 12.04 -1.57 1.12
CA THR A 321 10.57 -1.57 1.17
C THR A 321 10.07 -0.15 0.89
N THR A 322 9.05 -0.02 0.05
CA THR A 322 8.44 1.27 -0.28
C THR A 322 7.96 1.95 0.99
N SER A 323 8.25 3.24 1.11
CA SER A 323 7.76 4.08 2.20
C SER A 323 7.38 5.44 1.62
N ILE A 324 6.19 5.91 1.94
CA ILE A 324 5.65 7.16 1.40
C ILE A 324 5.93 8.30 2.40
N ASP A 325 6.49 9.41 1.93
CA ASP A 325 6.63 10.62 2.75
C ASP A 325 5.24 11.25 2.93
N PRO A 326 4.79 11.53 4.16
CA PRO A 326 3.48 12.16 4.40
C PRO A 326 3.33 13.56 3.80
N ASN A 327 4.41 14.20 3.31
CA ASN A 327 4.34 15.47 2.61
C ASN A 327 4.19 15.33 1.09
N GLU A 328 4.37 14.13 0.53
CA GLU A 328 4.18 13.87 -0.89
C GLU A 328 2.68 13.73 -1.20
N PRO A 329 2.18 14.38 -2.27
CA PRO A 329 0.78 14.25 -2.66
C PRO A 329 0.46 12.82 -3.11
N SER A 330 -0.64 12.29 -2.59
CA SER A 330 -1.28 11.05 -3.04
C SER A 330 -1.81 11.20 -4.47
N LEU A 331 -2.44 12.35 -4.74
CA LEU A 331 -3.04 12.68 -6.03
C LEU A 331 -2.52 14.03 -6.55
N LYS A 332 -2.42 14.17 -7.87
CA LYS A 332 -2.29 15.48 -8.52
C LYS A 332 -3.43 15.67 -9.50
N ILE A 333 -4.12 16.81 -9.38
CA ILE A 333 -5.22 17.18 -10.24
C ILE A 333 -4.78 18.33 -11.13
N ASP A 334 -4.82 18.11 -12.43
CA ASP A 334 -4.60 19.12 -13.46
C ASP A 334 -5.95 19.46 -14.11
N LEU A 335 -6.48 20.65 -13.81
CA LEU A 335 -7.66 21.20 -14.47
C LEU A 335 -7.22 22.12 -15.61
N ILE A 336 -7.43 21.68 -16.85
CA ILE A 336 -7.10 22.42 -18.06
C ILE A 336 -8.37 23.07 -18.60
N VAL A 337 -8.38 24.39 -18.67
CA VAL A 337 -9.52 25.19 -19.13
C VAL A 337 -9.15 25.86 -20.45
N ASP A 338 -9.77 25.43 -21.54
CA ASP A 338 -9.65 26.09 -22.84
C ASP A 338 -10.72 27.17 -23.00
N ALA A 339 -10.33 28.42 -22.75
CA ALA A 339 -11.18 29.59 -22.91
C ALA A 339 -10.86 30.41 -24.18
N THR A 340 -10.14 29.82 -25.14
CA THR A 340 -9.79 30.51 -26.40
C THR A 340 -11.03 30.95 -27.18
N ASP A 341 -12.08 30.12 -27.19
CA ASP A 341 -13.44 30.47 -27.60
C ASP A 341 -14.37 30.48 -26.37
N THR A 342 -14.71 31.68 -25.89
CA THR A 342 -15.56 31.86 -24.69
C THR A 342 -16.99 31.34 -24.87
N GLN A 343 -17.42 31.07 -26.11
CA GLN A 343 -18.74 30.48 -26.37
C GLN A 343 -18.73 28.95 -26.35
N ASN A 344 -17.57 28.33 -26.54
CA ASN A 344 -17.39 26.89 -26.61
C ASN A 344 -16.20 26.45 -25.75
N SER A 345 -16.18 26.86 -24.49
CA SER A 345 -15.09 26.54 -23.58
C SER A 345 -15.15 25.07 -23.15
N ARG A 346 -14.00 24.43 -23.08
CA ARG A 346 -13.83 23.03 -22.69
C ARG A 346 -13.00 22.93 -21.42
N PHE A 347 -13.39 22.02 -20.55
CA PHE A 347 -12.68 21.72 -19.31
C PHE A 347 -12.23 20.27 -19.39
N ASP A 348 -10.93 20.05 -19.30
CA ASP A 348 -10.32 18.73 -19.24
C ASP A 348 -9.72 18.57 -17.85
N LEU A 349 -10.04 17.46 -17.20
CA LEU A 349 -9.61 17.13 -15.85
C LEU A 349 -8.74 15.88 -15.93
N GLU A 350 -7.50 16.02 -15.49
CA GLU A 350 -6.53 14.95 -15.40
C GLU A 350 -6.19 14.71 -13.93
N ILE A 351 -6.22 13.45 -13.50
CA ILE A 351 -5.97 13.04 -12.12
C ILE A 351 -4.86 12.00 -12.14
N SER A 352 -3.68 12.39 -11.68
CA SER A 352 -2.51 11.54 -11.53
C SER A 352 -2.51 10.90 -10.14
N ILE A 353 -2.67 9.57 -10.09
CA ILE A 353 -2.64 8.77 -8.87
C ILE A 353 -1.23 8.26 -8.64
N HIS A 354 -0.57 8.74 -7.58
CA HIS A 354 0.75 8.25 -7.15
C HIS A 354 0.63 7.13 -6.11
N HIS A 355 -0.27 7.31 -5.14
CA HIS A 355 -0.60 6.29 -4.14
C HIS A 355 -1.98 6.55 -3.53
N LEU A 356 -2.60 5.49 -3.00
CA LEU A 356 -3.86 5.51 -2.26
C LEU A 356 -3.63 4.80 -0.93
N ASP A 357 -3.95 5.42 0.19
CA ASP A 357 -3.88 4.76 1.50
C ASP A 357 -5.11 3.88 1.75
N SER A 358 -5.02 3.00 2.76
CA SER A 358 -6.13 2.11 3.12
C SER A 358 -7.41 2.86 3.48
N THR A 359 -7.30 4.03 4.11
CA THR A 359 -8.46 4.87 4.44
C THR A 359 -9.19 5.38 3.20
N THR A 360 -8.44 5.80 2.18
CA THR A 360 -8.99 6.26 0.90
C THR A 360 -9.64 5.11 0.16
N LEU A 361 -8.99 3.94 0.14
CA LEU A 361 -9.54 2.73 -0.48
C LEU A 361 -10.86 2.30 0.20
N ASP A 362 -10.94 2.37 1.52
CA ASP A 362 -12.15 2.10 2.29
C ASP A 362 -13.26 3.13 2.00
N GLU A 363 -12.92 4.43 1.95
CA GLU A 363 -13.86 5.52 1.65
C GLU A 363 -14.42 5.43 0.22
N TRP A 364 -13.58 4.99 -0.72
CA TRP A 364 -13.94 4.76 -2.12
C TRP A 364 -14.64 3.42 -2.35
N ASP A 365 -14.82 2.59 -1.31
CA ASP A 365 -15.34 1.20 -1.38
C ASP A 365 -14.55 0.33 -2.37
N ALA A 366 -13.26 0.65 -2.56
CA ALA A 366 -12.32 -0.03 -3.44
C ALA A 366 -11.57 -1.13 -2.67
N ASN A 367 -12.31 -2.17 -2.27
CA ASN A 367 -11.73 -3.35 -1.64
C ASN A 367 -10.99 -4.20 -2.68
N LEU A 368 -9.67 -4.06 -2.74
CA LEU A 368 -8.80 -4.74 -3.72
C LEU A 368 -8.31 -6.14 -3.28
N HIS A 369 -8.76 -6.64 -2.12
CA HIS A 369 -8.38 -7.97 -1.60
C HIS A 369 -9.48 -8.61 -0.74
N ASP A 370 -9.39 -9.92 -0.51
CA ASP A 370 -10.36 -10.71 0.27
C ASP A 370 -10.18 -10.64 1.80
N GLY A 371 -9.18 -9.90 2.29
CA GLY A 371 -8.90 -9.66 3.71
C GLY A 371 -7.80 -10.54 4.30
N THR A 372 -7.15 -11.39 3.49
CA THR A 372 -5.99 -12.19 3.91
C THR A 372 -4.67 -11.42 3.88
N ILE A 373 -4.62 -10.30 3.17
CA ILE A 373 -3.44 -9.45 2.97
C ILE A 373 -3.75 -8.09 3.57
N GLU A 374 -2.91 -7.61 4.47
CA GLU A 374 -3.00 -6.23 4.96
C GLU A 374 -2.14 -5.33 4.06
N ILE A 375 -2.79 -4.44 3.31
CA ILE A 375 -2.12 -3.50 2.42
C ILE A 375 -2.23 -2.09 3.02
N PRO A 376 -1.13 -1.47 3.47
CA PRO A 376 -1.18 -0.15 4.08
C PRO A 376 -1.50 0.96 3.07
N TRP A 377 -1.04 0.80 1.83
CA TRP A 377 -1.28 1.69 0.70
C TRP A 377 -1.07 0.94 -0.62
N VAL A 378 -1.69 1.44 -1.69
CA VAL A 378 -1.51 0.97 -3.06
C VAL A 378 -0.89 2.09 -3.88
N THR A 379 0.34 1.89 -4.34
CA THR A 379 1.04 2.84 -5.22
C THR A 379 0.59 2.70 -6.67
N SER A 380 1.03 3.59 -7.55
CA SER A 380 0.77 3.48 -8.99
C SER A 380 1.29 2.15 -9.58
N ASP A 381 2.47 1.69 -9.16
CA ASP A 381 2.97 0.36 -9.52
C ASP A 381 2.13 -0.76 -8.90
N GLY A 382 1.60 -0.57 -7.69
CA GLY A 382 0.61 -1.47 -7.07
C GLY A 382 -0.66 -1.64 -7.92
N ILE A 383 -1.21 -0.55 -8.46
CA ILE A 383 -2.37 -0.60 -9.37
C ILE A 383 -2.02 -1.38 -10.64
N ARG A 384 -0.83 -1.16 -11.21
CA ARG A 384 -0.36 -1.89 -12.41
C ARG A 384 -0.11 -3.37 -12.12
N LEU A 385 0.37 -3.71 -10.92
CA LEU A 385 0.50 -5.09 -10.46
C LEU A 385 -0.87 -5.76 -10.42
N LEU A 386 -1.88 -5.13 -9.82
CA LEU A 386 -3.23 -5.69 -9.78
C LEU A 386 -3.84 -5.83 -11.18
N ASP A 387 -3.66 -4.84 -12.06
CA ASP A 387 -4.12 -4.90 -13.46
C ASP A 387 -3.47 -6.05 -14.25
N GLN A 388 -2.19 -6.32 -14.02
CA GLN A 388 -1.46 -7.35 -14.77
C GLN A 388 -1.73 -8.77 -14.23
N GLU A 389 -1.74 -8.92 -12.91
CA GLU A 389 -1.67 -10.21 -12.23
C GLU A 389 -3.06 -10.78 -11.89
N VAL A 390 -4.01 -9.93 -11.51
CA VAL A 390 -5.31 -10.34 -10.95
C VAL A 390 -6.45 -9.98 -11.91
N ASP A 391 -7.55 -10.74 -11.92
CA ASP A 391 -8.77 -10.42 -12.68
C ASP A 391 -9.68 -9.41 -11.98
N GLU A 392 -9.14 -8.62 -11.05
CA GLU A 392 -9.87 -7.58 -10.33
C GLU A 392 -10.29 -6.43 -11.26
N ASP A 393 -11.50 -5.91 -11.02
CA ASP A 393 -12.03 -4.79 -11.79
C ASP A 393 -11.60 -3.46 -11.16
N LEU A 394 -10.66 -2.77 -11.83
CA LEU A 394 -10.22 -1.43 -11.43
C LEU A 394 -11.31 -0.35 -11.58
N SER A 395 -12.52 -0.71 -12.05
CA SER A 395 -13.68 0.18 -12.06
C SER A 395 -14.02 0.75 -10.68
N ALA A 396 -13.71 0.03 -9.58
CA ALA A 396 -13.90 0.55 -8.23
C ALA A 396 -13.09 1.84 -7.98
N ILE A 397 -11.85 1.90 -8.50
CA ILE A 397 -11.02 3.12 -8.42
C ILE A 397 -11.64 4.25 -9.26
N LEU A 398 -12.18 3.94 -10.43
CA LEU A 398 -12.84 4.95 -11.30
C LEU A 398 -14.13 5.49 -10.69
N GLU A 399 -14.91 4.64 -10.01
CA GLU A 399 -16.17 5.00 -9.36
C GLU A 399 -15.95 5.73 -8.03
N GLY A 400 -14.83 5.47 -7.36
CA GLY A 400 -14.44 6.12 -6.11
C GLY A 400 -14.13 7.61 -6.25
N VAL A 401 -13.64 8.06 -7.41
CA VAL A 401 -13.29 9.47 -7.61
C VAL A 401 -14.56 10.36 -7.61
N PRO A 402 -14.67 11.39 -6.74
CA PRO A 402 -15.86 12.23 -6.60
C PRO A 402 -15.99 13.28 -7.72
N VAL A 403 -16.01 12.84 -8.98
CA VAL A 403 -16.07 13.69 -10.19
C VAL A 403 -17.30 14.61 -10.20
N GLN A 404 -18.42 14.15 -9.63
CA GLN A 404 -19.64 14.95 -9.52
C GLN A 404 -19.46 16.14 -8.57
N GLU A 405 -18.78 15.95 -7.45
CA GLU A 405 -18.52 17.01 -6.47
C GLU A 405 -17.49 18.00 -7.01
N LEU A 406 -16.42 17.51 -7.65
CA LEU A 406 -15.46 18.33 -8.38
C LEU A 406 -16.14 19.18 -9.47
N SER A 407 -17.09 18.59 -10.22
CA SER A 407 -17.87 19.35 -11.21
C SER A 407 -18.61 20.52 -10.58
N MET A 408 -19.25 20.32 -9.42
CA MET A 408 -19.98 21.38 -8.71
C MET A 408 -19.03 22.43 -8.14
N ALA A 409 -17.95 22.01 -7.48
CA ALA A 409 -16.95 22.91 -6.91
C ALA A 409 -16.33 23.83 -7.96
N PHE A 410 -15.88 23.27 -9.09
CA PHE A 410 -15.32 24.07 -10.18
C PHE A 410 -16.37 24.93 -10.89
N SER A 411 -17.62 24.47 -10.99
CA SER A 411 -18.71 25.29 -11.54
C SER A 411 -18.95 26.55 -10.71
N ASP A 412 -18.99 26.40 -9.39
CA ASP A 412 -19.18 27.51 -8.45
C ASP A 412 -17.97 28.45 -8.45
N ALA A 413 -16.76 27.89 -8.49
CA ALA A 413 -15.50 28.63 -8.47
C ALA A 413 -15.24 29.42 -9.75
N LEU A 414 -15.52 28.86 -10.93
CA LEU A 414 -15.26 29.50 -12.23
C LEU A 414 -16.47 30.23 -12.80
N GLY A 415 -17.67 30.00 -12.25
CA GLY A 415 -18.91 30.61 -12.71
C GLY A 415 -19.39 30.08 -14.06
N ALA A 416 -19.13 28.80 -14.34
CA ALA A 416 -19.54 28.11 -15.55
C ALA A 416 -20.30 26.82 -15.19
N ASP A 417 -21.26 26.40 -16.02
CA ASP A 417 -21.96 25.12 -15.82
C ASP A 417 -21.06 23.97 -16.31
N ILE A 418 -20.19 23.46 -15.44
CA ILE A 418 -19.22 22.38 -15.73
C ILE A 418 -19.83 21.04 -15.36
N TRP A 419 -19.78 20.09 -16.29
CA TRP A 419 -20.22 18.72 -16.07
C TRP A 419 -19.25 17.75 -16.72
N PHE A 420 -18.42 17.08 -15.90
CA PHE A 420 -17.48 16.06 -16.36
C PHE A 420 -18.20 14.74 -16.67
N GLY A 421 -17.64 13.99 -17.62
CA GLY A 421 -18.05 12.61 -17.88
C GLY A 421 -17.49 11.63 -16.84
N SER A 422 -17.85 10.36 -16.97
CA SER A 422 -17.18 9.30 -16.21
C SER A 422 -15.67 9.28 -16.53
N PRO A 423 -14.80 9.19 -15.52
CA PRO A 423 -13.36 9.14 -15.74
C PRO A 423 -12.96 7.83 -16.43
N GLN A 424 -11.87 7.89 -17.18
CA GLN A 424 -11.25 6.73 -17.83
C GLN A 424 -9.73 6.78 -17.64
N PHE A 425 -9.07 5.63 -17.69
CA PHE A 425 -7.61 5.58 -17.69
C PHE A 425 -7.06 6.22 -18.98
N ALA A 426 -6.14 7.17 -18.82
CA ALA A 426 -5.45 7.78 -19.94
C ALA A 426 -4.51 6.77 -20.62
N GLN A 427 -4.16 7.04 -21.88
CA GLN A 427 -3.15 6.25 -22.57
C GLN A 427 -1.78 6.47 -21.93
N ALA A 428 -1.01 5.39 -21.80
CA ALA A 428 0.32 5.49 -21.23
C ALA A 428 1.31 6.21 -22.15
N ASP A 429 2.20 6.97 -21.53
CA ASP A 429 3.27 7.72 -22.18
C ASP A 429 4.61 7.58 -21.44
N LEU A 430 5.50 8.58 -21.50
CA LEU A 430 6.78 8.56 -20.79
C LEU A 430 6.69 9.06 -19.34
N GLU A 431 5.57 9.70 -18.98
CA GLU A 431 5.34 10.35 -17.69
C GLU A 431 4.43 9.50 -16.80
N GLY A 432 3.54 8.68 -17.36
CA GLY A 432 2.75 7.72 -16.59
C GLY A 432 1.67 6.98 -17.38
N GLY A 433 0.60 6.60 -16.67
CA GLY A 433 -0.56 5.87 -17.20
C GLY A 433 -0.64 4.41 -16.75
N LEU A 434 -1.80 3.78 -16.93
CA LEU A 434 -2.04 2.38 -16.53
C LEU A 434 -1.17 1.42 -17.33
N GLY A 435 -1.07 1.61 -18.65
CA GLY A 435 -0.23 0.79 -19.53
C GLY A 435 1.25 1.18 -19.57
N PHE A 436 1.73 1.99 -18.62
CA PHE A 436 3.13 2.42 -18.55
C PHE A 436 4.03 1.21 -18.34
N ARG A 437 5.22 1.24 -18.95
CA ARG A 437 6.20 0.17 -18.84
C ARG A 437 7.56 0.73 -18.48
N HIS A 438 8.14 0.16 -17.43
CA HIS A 438 9.45 0.56 -16.95
C HIS A 438 10.53 0.15 -17.95
N THR A 439 11.44 1.08 -18.23
CA THR A 439 12.61 0.83 -19.05
C THR A 439 13.77 0.34 -18.18
N PRO A 440 14.40 -0.81 -18.53
CA PRO A 440 15.53 -1.37 -17.80
C PRO A 440 16.68 -0.38 -17.55
N GLY A 441 17.09 -0.25 -16.29
CA GLY A 441 18.19 0.61 -15.83
C GLY A 441 17.94 2.11 -15.95
N VAL A 442 16.71 2.54 -16.25
CA VAL A 442 16.32 3.96 -16.33
C VAL A 442 15.22 4.28 -15.33
N THR A 443 14.14 3.50 -15.33
CA THR A 443 12.98 3.68 -14.44
C THR A 443 12.75 2.49 -13.52
N CYS A 444 13.57 1.45 -13.65
CA CYS A 444 13.57 0.26 -12.80
C CYS A 444 14.91 -0.43 -12.97
N ASP A 445 15.46 -1.02 -11.92
CA ASP A 445 16.78 -1.69 -12.00
C ASP A 445 16.69 -3.11 -12.59
N GLU A 446 15.48 -3.56 -12.93
CA GLU A 446 15.25 -4.85 -13.57
C GLU A 446 15.83 -4.96 -14.98
N SER A 447 16.12 -6.19 -15.38
CA SER A 447 16.75 -6.50 -16.68
C SER A 447 15.80 -6.42 -17.88
N PHE A 448 14.48 -6.43 -17.64
CA PHE A 448 13.45 -6.49 -18.68
C PHE A 448 12.42 -5.37 -18.51
N GLU A 449 11.74 -5.06 -19.61
CA GLU A 449 10.63 -4.11 -19.59
C GLU A 449 9.44 -4.74 -18.86
N VAL A 450 8.99 -4.10 -17.79
CA VAL A 450 7.97 -4.59 -16.85
C VAL A 450 6.91 -3.53 -16.62
N SER A 451 5.68 -3.93 -16.31
CA SER A 451 4.59 -2.97 -16.04
C SER A 451 4.65 -2.39 -14.61
N TYR A 452 5.28 -3.10 -13.68
CA TYR A 452 5.54 -2.66 -12.30
C TYR A 452 6.94 -3.12 -11.89
N CYS A 453 7.64 -2.30 -11.12
CA CYS A 453 9.04 -2.54 -10.73
C CYS A 453 9.15 -3.27 -9.39
N ILE A 454 9.98 -4.31 -9.28
CA ILE A 454 10.25 -5.03 -8.01
C ILE A 454 11.71 -4.95 -7.53
N GLU A 455 12.61 -4.38 -8.34
CA GLU A 455 14.03 -4.21 -8.01
C GLU A 455 14.50 -2.76 -8.17
N GLY A 456 15.26 -2.27 -7.19
CA GLY A 456 15.84 -0.92 -7.21
C GLY A 456 15.17 0.06 -6.23
N GLU A 457 15.61 1.31 -6.26
CA GLU A 457 15.14 2.34 -5.33
C GLU A 457 13.66 2.72 -5.57
N ASP A 458 13.21 2.68 -6.82
CA ASP A 458 11.85 3.00 -7.24
C ASP A 458 10.90 1.77 -7.26
N ALA A 459 11.33 0.63 -6.70
CA ALA A 459 10.53 -0.59 -6.71
C ALA A 459 9.18 -0.38 -6.00
N MET A 460 8.10 -0.76 -6.68
CA MET A 460 6.71 -0.60 -6.26
C MET A 460 6.37 0.84 -5.83
N GLY A 461 7.09 1.82 -6.37
CA GLY A 461 6.95 3.23 -6.02
C GLY A 461 5.75 3.91 -6.68
N GLY A 462 5.54 5.17 -6.30
CA GLY A 462 4.53 6.05 -6.87
C GLY A 462 5.05 7.01 -7.95
N THR A 463 6.34 6.95 -8.31
CA THR A 463 7.03 7.98 -9.12
C THR A 463 6.35 8.24 -10.47
N TRP A 464 5.89 7.19 -11.16
CA TRP A 464 5.14 7.28 -12.41
C TRP A 464 3.65 7.04 -12.13
N PRO A 465 2.80 8.08 -12.12
CA PRO A 465 1.41 7.95 -11.70
C PRO A 465 0.55 7.14 -12.69
N VAL A 466 -0.55 6.59 -12.19
CA VAL A 466 -1.65 6.13 -13.04
C VAL A 466 -2.57 7.32 -13.28
N VAL A 467 -2.78 7.66 -14.55
CA VAL A 467 -3.49 8.89 -14.94
C VAL A 467 -4.94 8.55 -15.31
N LEU A 468 -5.88 9.29 -14.73
CA LEU A 468 -7.28 9.31 -15.12
C LEU A 468 -7.58 10.60 -15.87
N GLU A 469 -8.36 10.51 -16.94
CA GLU A 469 -8.82 11.66 -17.70
C GLU A 469 -10.34 11.71 -17.76
N THR A 470 -10.89 12.91 -17.69
CA THR A 470 -12.28 13.18 -18.04
C THR A 470 -12.41 14.55 -18.69
N THR A 471 -13.41 14.67 -19.56
CA THR A 471 -13.67 15.88 -20.32
C THR A 471 -15.10 16.35 -20.06
N SER A 472 -15.27 17.66 -19.91
CA SER A 472 -16.59 18.27 -19.83
C SER A 472 -17.25 18.43 -21.19
N GLN A 473 -18.57 18.61 -21.20
CA GLN A 473 -19.23 19.16 -22.38
C GLN A 473 -18.79 20.61 -22.62
N SER A 474 -18.82 21.04 -23.88
CA SER A 474 -18.57 22.43 -24.25
C SER A 474 -19.64 23.33 -23.64
N THR A 475 -19.22 24.31 -22.84
CA THR A 475 -20.10 25.25 -22.16
C THR A 475 -19.63 26.69 -22.41
N PRO A 476 -20.53 27.67 -22.54
CA PRO A 476 -20.11 29.06 -22.61
C PRO A 476 -19.58 29.52 -21.25
N MET A 477 -18.40 30.12 -21.23
CA MET A 477 -17.78 30.68 -20.03
C MET A 477 -17.54 32.18 -20.24
N ARG A 478 -17.80 32.99 -19.21
CA ARG A 478 -17.44 34.41 -19.23
C ARG A 478 -16.11 34.59 -18.52
N VAL A 479 -15.12 35.13 -19.21
CA VAL A 479 -13.82 35.41 -18.56
C VAL A 479 -13.99 36.46 -17.45
N SER A 480 -14.97 37.37 -17.59
CA SER A 480 -15.28 38.34 -16.55
C SER A 480 -15.73 37.69 -15.23
N SER A 481 -16.46 36.57 -15.26
CA SER A 481 -16.85 35.87 -14.03
C SER A 481 -15.69 35.13 -13.40
N VAL A 482 -14.78 34.57 -14.20
CA VAL A 482 -13.56 33.91 -13.68
C VAL A 482 -12.69 34.94 -12.94
N VAL A 483 -12.45 36.11 -13.55
CA VAL A 483 -11.67 37.18 -12.92
C VAL A 483 -12.37 37.72 -11.67
N GLU A 484 -13.69 37.91 -11.70
CA GLU A 484 -14.48 38.34 -10.53
C GLU A 484 -14.34 37.35 -9.37
N ARG A 485 -14.47 36.04 -9.64
CA ARG A 485 -14.32 35.00 -8.61
C ARG A 485 -12.90 34.88 -8.08
N MET A 486 -11.88 35.01 -8.93
CA MET A 486 -10.48 35.07 -8.49
C MET A 486 -10.23 36.29 -7.58
N LEU A 487 -10.84 37.43 -7.88
CA LEU A 487 -10.77 38.64 -7.04
C LEU A 487 -11.53 38.49 -5.72
N GLU A 488 -12.71 37.86 -5.74
CA GLU A 488 -13.48 37.54 -4.53
C GLU A 488 -12.71 36.60 -3.59
N ASN A 489 -12.14 35.53 -4.13
CA ASN A 489 -11.46 34.50 -3.37
C ASN A 489 -10.08 34.95 -2.87
N SER A 490 -9.47 35.95 -3.51
CA SER A 490 -8.22 36.59 -3.05
C SER A 490 -8.41 37.64 -1.94
N GLY A 491 -9.65 37.86 -1.49
CA GLY A 491 -9.95 38.85 -0.45
C GLY A 491 -9.93 40.30 -0.94
N GLY A 492 -9.96 40.52 -2.26
CA GLY A 492 -10.10 41.83 -2.88
C GLY A 492 -11.49 42.43 -2.60
N ASP A 493 -11.54 43.75 -2.35
CA ASP A 493 -12.80 44.48 -2.14
C ASP A 493 -13.54 44.68 -3.47
N ILE A 494 -14.22 43.63 -3.95
CA ILE A 494 -15.05 43.66 -5.17
C ILE A 494 -16.37 44.44 -5.00
N THR A 495 -16.61 45.13 -3.87
CA THR A 495 -17.90 45.79 -3.63
C THR A 495 -18.18 46.99 -4.57
N THR A 496 -17.22 47.39 -5.41
CA THR A 496 -17.37 48.56 -6.29
C THR A 496 -17.64 48.27 -7.77
N PHE A 497 -17.42 47.05 -8.29
CA PHE A 497 -17.61 46.74 -9.71
C PHE A 497 -18.32 45.39 -9.94
N ASP A 498 -19.62 45.43 -10.24
CA ASP A 498 -20.40 44.26 -10.68
C ASP A 498 -20.05 43.92 -12.14
N LEU A 499 -19.12 43.00 -12.34
CA LEU A 499 -18.64 42.56 -13.65
C LEU A 499 -19.67 41.67 -14.38
N SER A 500 -20.72 41.20 -13.69
CA SER A 500 -21.80 40.41 -14.30
C SER A 500 -22.58 41.18 -15.39
N LYS A 501 -22.53 42.52 -15.36
CA LYS A 501 -23.18 43.41 -16.35
C LYS A 501 -22.27 43.82 -17.50
N VAL A 502 -20.98 43.48 -17.42
CA VAL A 502 -19.97 43.76 -18.44
C VAL A 502 -19.91 42.55 -19.38
N THR A 503 -19.93 42.80 -20.69
CA THR A 503 -19.73 41.73 -21.69
C THR A 503 -18.24 41.51 -21.93
N ASP A 504 -17.86 40.35 -22.44
CA ASP A 504 -16.47 40.08 -22.84
C ASP A 504 -15.93 41.13 -23.83
N GLU A 505 -16.77 41.65 -24.72
CA GLU A 505 -16.38 42.72 -25.66
C GLU A 505 -16.11 44.06 -24.96
N ASP A 506 -16.88 44.35 -23.91
CA ASP A 506 -16.69 45.53 -23.08
C ASP A 506 -15.40 45.39 -22.26
N LEU A 507 -15.17 44.23 -21.66
CA LEU A 507 -13.94 43.91 -20.92
C LEU A 507 -12.72 43.94 -21.84
N ALA A 508 -12.79 43.38 -23.04
CA ALA A 508 -11.73 43.42 -24.05
C ALA A 508 -11.34 44.85 -24.44
N SER A 509 -12.31 45.77 -24.47
CA SER A 509 -12.04 47.17 -24.78
C SER A 509 -11.37 47.89 -23.61
N ILE A 510 -11.75 47.55 -22.38
CA ILE A 510 -11.15 48.09 -21.15
C ILE A 510 -9.71 47.57 -21.00
N MET A 511 -9.47 46.28 -21.25
CA MET A 511 -8.14 45.68 -21.13
C MET A 511 -7.09 46.30 -22.08
N ASN A 512 -7.51 46.98 -23.15
CA ASN A 512 -6.59 47.74 -24.00
C ASN A 512 -6.00 48.99 -23.33
N VAL A 513 -6.51 49.42 -22.18
CA VAL A 513 -5.96 50.53 -21.41
C VAL A 513 -5.66 50.16 -19.96
N VAL A 514 -5.98 48.94 -19.54
CA VAL A 514 -5.78 48.45 -18.18
C VAL A 514 -4.78 47.32 -18.20
N GLU A 515 -3.82 47.38 -17.29
CA GLU A 515 -2.96 46.27 -16.92
C GLU A 515 -3.21 45.98 -15.44
N ILE A 516 -3.44 44.72 -15.12
CA ILE A 516 -3.78 44.25 -13.78
C ILE A 516 -2.61 43.38 -13.32
N GLU A 517 -2.05 43.66 -12.15
CA GLU A 517 -1.07 42.80 -11.47
C GLU A 517 -1.62 42.47 -10.08
N LEU A 518 -1.92 41.19 -9.83
CA LEU A 518 -2.57 40.73 -8.59
C LEU A 518 -1.65 39.75 -7.88
N SER A 519 -1.55 39.83 -6.56
CA SER A 519 -0.91 38.79 -5.74
C SER A 519 -1.97 38.15 -4.85
N THR A 520 -2.13 36.83 -4.94
CA THR A 520 -3.07 36.09 -4.08
C THR A 520 -2.48 34.80 -3.57
N ASP A 521 -2.88 34.42 -2.36
CA ASP A 521 -2.70 33.07 -1.83
C ASP A 521 -3.46 32.08 -2.72
N THR A 522 -2.84 30.96 -3.08
CA THR A 522 -3.46 29.88 -3.86
C THR A 522 -4.17 28.84 -3.00
N GLY A 523 -4.17 29.00 -1.67
CA GLY A 523 -4.85 28.10 -0.73
C GLY A 523 -6.35 27.90 -0.99
N TRP A 524 -7.05 28.89 -1.56
CA TRP A 524 -8.48 28.76 -1.88
C TRP A 524 -8.79 27.64 -2.89
N LEU A 525 -7.83 27.23 -3.73
CA LEU A 525 -8.00 26.11 -4.65
C LEU A 525 -8.06 24.77 -3.90
N GLN A 526 -7.41 24.67 -2.74
CA GLN A 526 -7.49 23.49 -1.88
C GLN A 526 -8.86 23.40 -1.20
N ASP A 527 -9.48 24.55 -0.87
CA ASP A 527 -10.85 24.60 -0.33
C ASP A 527 -11.93 24.12 -1.33
N LEU A 528 -11.58 23.95 -2.62
CA LEU A 528 -12.50 23.40 -3.63
C LEU A 528 -12.54 21.88 -3.65
N LEU A 529 -11.56 21.22 -3.04
CA LEU A 529 -11.47 19.77 -3.04
C LEU A 529 -12.50 19.18 -2.05
N PRO A 530 -13.22 18.11 -2.44
CA PRO A 530 -14.09 17.35 -1.54
C PRO A 530 -13.36 16.83 -0.28
N ASP A 531 -14.10 16.65 0.82
CA ASP A 531 -13.55 16.20 2.11
C ASP A 531 -13.01 14.76 2.08
N ASP A 532 -13.47 13.93 1.13
CA ASP A 532 -13.10 12.52 0.90
C ASP A 532 -11.90 12.35 -0.04
N MET A 533 -11.24 13.45 -0.42
CA MET A 533 -10.02 13.41 -1.20
C MET A 533 -8.80 13.25 -0.29
N PRO A 534 -7.84 12.36 -0.64
CA PRO A 534 -6.57 12.25 0.06
C PRO A 534 -5.70 13.49 -0.19
N SER A 535 -4.46 13.46 0.28
CA SER A 535 -3.51 14.56 0.06
C SER A 535 -3.35 14.84 -1.44
N THR A 536 -3.82 16.01 -1.89
CA THR A 536 -3.97 16.31 -3.32
C THR A 536 -3.35 17.65 -3.69
N GLU A 537 -2.47 17.66 -4.67
CA GLU A 537 -1.99 18.89 -5.30
C GLU A 537 -2.92 19.27 -6.46
N LEU A 538 -3.30 20.54 -6.58
CA LEU A 538 -4.16 21.01 -7.66
C LEU A 538 -3.44 22.04 -8.50
N THR A 539 -3.45 21.86 -9.82
CA THR A 539 -2.97 22.83 -10.79
C THR A 539 -4.11 23.21 -11.74
N LEU A 540 -4.37 24.50 -11.87
CA LEU A 540 -5.31 25.07 -12.83
C LEU A 540 -4.52 25.70 -13.98
N THR A 541 -4.71 25.19 -15.19
CA THR A 541 -4.15 25.78 -16.41
C THR A 541 -5.26 26.40 -17.24
N LEU A 542 -5.26 27.72 -17.37
CA LEU A 542 -6.24 28.48 -18.15
C LEU A 542 -5.60 28.98 -19.45
N HIS A 543 -6.13 28.52 -20.59
CA HIS A 543 -5.80 29.10 -21.90
C HIS A 543 -6.65 30.34 -22.13
N LEU A 544 -5.99 31.49 -22.31
CA LEU A 544 -6.64 32.79 -22.43
C LEU A 544 -7.21 33.02 -23.85
N PRO A 545 -8.29 33.80 -23.97
CA PRO A 545 -8.80 34.23 -25.28
C PRO A 545 -7.86 35.24 -25.95
N GLU A 546 -7.94 35.38 -27.29
CA GLU A 546 -7.04 36.22 -28.10
C GLU A 546 -6.96 37.72 -27.71
N TRP A 547 -7.88 38.21 -26.88
CA TRP A 547 -7.96 39.62 -26.49
C TRP A 547 -7.32 39.92 -25.13
N ILE A 548 -6.97 38.91 -24.32
CA ILE A 548 -6.15 39.04 -23.10
C ILE A 548 -4.83 38.30 -23.31
N GLU A 549 -3.75 38.87 -22.79
CA GLU A 549 -2.49 38.16 -22.58
C GLU A 549 -2.07 38.22 -21.11
N SER A 550 -1.40 37.16 -20.66
CA SER A 550 -0.69 37.17 -19.38
C SER A 550 0.55 38.07 -19.50
N THR A 551 0.78 38.91 -18.50
CA THR A 551 2.02 39.72 -18.42
C THR A 551 3.19 38.93 -17.84
N ARG A 552 2.93 37.70 -17.37
CA ARG A 552 3.93 36.82 -16.73
C ARG A 552 3.96 35.44 -17.39
N GLY A 553 5.16 34.97 -17.71
CA GLY A 553 5.36 33.66 -18.32
C GLY A 553 4.95 33.63 -19.80
N ASP A 554 4.13 32.65 -20.17
CA ASP A 554 3.56 32.54 -21.52
C ASP A 554 2.36 33.49 -21.66
N PRO A 555 2.31 34.35 -22.70
CA PRO A 555 1.20 35.29 -22.87
C PRO A 555 -0.16 34.62 -23.09
N SER A 556 -0.19 33.37 -23.53
CA SER A 556 -1.44 32.66 -23.89
C SER A 556 -2.02 31.81 -22.77
N THR A 557 -1.31 31.61 -21.67
CA THR A 557 -1.74 30.72 -20.58
C THR A 557 -1.48 31.29 -19.20
N VAL A 558 -2.33 30.90 -18.25
CA VAL A 558 -2.14 31.16 -16.82
C VAL A 558 -2.14 29.83 -16.10
N ILE A 559 -1.11 29.60 -15.28
CA ILE A 559 -0.94 28.37 -14.51
C ILE A 559 -0.98 28.75 -13.04
N ILE A 560 -1.87 28.11 -12.28
CA ILE A 560 -2.01 28.31 -10.83
C ILE A 560 -1.80 26.96 -10.16
N THR A 561 -0.78 26.86 -9.32
CA THR A 561 -0.51 25.63 -8.55
C THR A 561 -0.81 25.87 -7.08
N ALA A 562 -1.58 24.94 -6.51
CA ALA A 562 -1.94 24.89 -5.10
C ALA A 562 -1.36 23.61 -4.50
N PRO A 563 -0.20 23.68 -3.82
CA PRO A 563 0.42 22.52 -3.19
C PRO A 563 -0.34 22.07 -1.95
N VAL A 564 -0.17 20.79 -1.57
CA VAL A 564 -0.77 20.18 -0.35
C VAL A 564 -0.41 20.95 0.92
N THR A 565 0.83 21.45 1.00
CA THR A 565 1.33 22.19 2.17
C THR A 565 1.90 23.55 1.77
N GLY A 566 1.40 24.61 2.41
CA GLY A 566 1.91 25.96 2.24
C GLY A 566 1.50 26.63 0.92
N GLY A 567 0.26 27.09 0.86
CA GLY A 567 -0.18 28.07 -0.14
C GLY A 567 0.71 29.31 -0.07
N GLY A 568 1.31 29.67 -1.20
CA GLY A 568 2.14 30.84 -1.34
C GLY A 568 1.38 31.96 -2.03
N GLU A 569 1.78 33.20 -1.75
CA GLU A 569 1.38 34.31 -2.62
C GLU A 569 1.93 34.06 -4.02
N HIS A 570 1.03 33.99 -4.98
CA HIS A 570 1.35 33.90 -6.40
C HIS A 570 0.89 35.19 -7.05
N ASP A 571 1.78 35.84 -7.80
CA ASP A 571 1.39 37.03 -8.56
C ASP A 571 1.11 36.74 -10.03
N PHE A 572 -0.06 37.21 -10.43
CA PHE A 572 -0.69 37.13 -11.72
C PHE A 572 -0.61 38.49 -12.39
N GLY A 573 -0.67 38.52 -13.71
CA GLY A 573 -0.95 39.77 -14.39
C GLY A 573 -1.58 39.58 -15.75
N PHE A 574 -2.46 40.51 -16.08
CA PHE A 574 -3.31 40.46 -17.26
C PHE A 574 -3.28 41.81 -17.98
N ALA A 575 -3.11 41.78 -19.30
CA ALA A 575 -3.19 42.95 -20.15
C ALA A 575 -3.98 42.64 -21.42
N GLY A 576 -4.53 43.66 -22.08
CA GLY A 576 -5.14 43.49 -23.39
C GLY A 576 -4.08 43.34 -24.48
N THR A 577 -4.31 42.46 -25.45
CA THR A 577 -3.35 42.22 -26.56
C THR A 577 -3.17 43.42 -27.50
N ARG A 578 -4.01 44.45 -27.36
CA ARG A 578 -3.98 45.68 -28.18
C ARG A 578 -3.95 46.93 -27.32
N ILE A 579 -2.89 47.07 -26.53
CA ILE A 579 -2.68 48.25 -25.69
C ILE A 579 -2.74 49.54 -26.52
N PHE A 580 -3.56 50.50 -26.09
CA PHE A 580 -3.69 51.79 -26.74
C PHE A 580 -2.39 52.60 -26.61
N ASP A 581 -1.72 52.84 -27.74
CA ASP A 581 -0.58 53.76 -27.79
C ASP A 581 -1.07 55.19 -27.65
N TRP A 582 -1.05 55.73 -26.44
CA TRP A 582 -1.42 57.11 -26.20
C TRP A 582 -0.31 58.11 -26.55
N ARG A 583 0.91 57.67 -26.88
CA ARG A 583 2.07 58.57 -27.07
C ARG A 583 2.15 59.15 -28.48
N HIS A 584 1.01 59.56 -29.01
CA HIS A 584 0.91 60.27 -30.29
C HIS A 584 0.34 61.69 -30.11
N PRO A 585 0.72 62.64 -30.99
CA PRO A 585 0.12 63.96 -31.03
C PRO A 585 -1.26 63.92 -31.69
N ILE A 586 -2.11 64.90 -31.40
CA ILE A 586 -3.45 65.08 -32.02
C ILE A 586 -3.52 66.52 -32.54
N CYS A 587 -3.80 66.68 -33.83
CA CYS A 587 -3.90 67.96 -34.53
C CYS A 587 -5.29 68.11 -35.17
N LEU A 588 -5.73 69.34 -35.46
CA LEU A 588 -7.04 69.60 -36.09
C LEU A 588 -7.07 69.20 -37.57
N GLU A 589 -6.04 69.56 -38.33
CA GLU A 589 -6.00 69.43 -39.80
C GLU A 589 -4.64 68.90 -40.32
N SER A 590 -3.55 69.00 -39.56
CA SER A 590 -2.21 68.59 -40.01
C SER A 590 -2.02 67.06 -40.16
N ASP A 591 -1.45 66.63 -41.30
CA ASP A 591 -1.04 65.26 -41.60
C ASP A 591 0.29 65.26 -42.39
N PRO A 592 1.42 64.76 -41.83
CA PRO A 592 1.53 64.13 -40.51
C PRO A 592 1.42 65.15 -39.37
N CYS A 593 0.77 64.75 -38.28
CA CYS A 593 0.71 65.52 -37.05
C CYS A 593 1.98 65.28 -36.23
N GLU A 594 2.74 66.34 -35.96
CA GLU A 594 3.95 66.34 -35.13
C GLU A 594 3.77 67.27 -33.91
N ASP A 595 4.58 67.08 -32.86
CA ASP A 595 4.51 67.86 -31.61
C ASP A 595 4.79 69.38 -31.79
N ASP A 596 5.25 69.81 -32.96
CA ASP A 596 5.52 71.21 -33.33
C ASP A 596 4.49 71.79 -34.31
N SER A 597 3.42 71.06 -34.62
CA SER A 597 2.35 71.52 -35.53
C SER A 597 1.61 72.73 -34.96
N GLU A 598 1.29 73.71 -35.82
CA GLU A 598 0.62 74.96 -35.38
C GLU A 598 -0.80 74.76 -34.84
N ASP A 599 -1.43 73.65 -35.22
CA ASP A 599 -2.80 73.23 -34.86
C ASP A 599 -2.82 72.04 -33.88
N LEU A 600 -1.73 71.85 -33.12
CA LEU A 600 -1.63 70.84 -32.08
C LEU A 600 -2.68 71.05 -30.98
N ILE A 601 -3.50 70.03 -30.75
CA ILE A 601 -4.46 69.98 -29.65
C ILE A 601 -3.85 69.25 -28.45
N CYS A 602 -3.26 68.08 -28.69
CA CYS A 602 -2.66 67.23 -27.66
C CYS A 602 -1.23 66.85 -28.06
N GLY A 603 -0.24 67.13 -27.22
CA GLY A 603 1.15 66.70 -27.45
C GLY A 603 1.38 65.24 -27.03
N SER A 604 2.34 64.54 -27.62
CA SER A 604 2.61 63.10 -27.43
C SER A 604 2.83 62.68 -25.96
N ASN A 605 3.34 63.57 -25.11
CA ASN A 605 3.64 63.29 -23.70
C ASN A 605 2.55 63.76 -22.71
N GLN A 606 1.41 64.25 -23.20
CA GLN A 606 0.34 64.76 -22.33
C GLN A 606 -0.66 63.64 -21.97
N LYS A 607 -0.56 63.06 -20.77
CA LYS A 607 -1.48 61.98 -20.33
C LYS A 607 -2.95 62.42 -20.35
N THR A 608 -3.25 63.65 -19.93
CA THR A 608 -4.61 64.24 -19.96
C THR A 608 -4.66 65.36 -21.00
N CYS A 609 -5.59 65.27 -21.94
CA CYS A 609 -5.83 66.27 -22.97
C CYS A 609 -7.32 66.60 -23.10
N VAL A 610 -7.66 67.84 -22.74
CA VAL A 610 -9.02 68.37 -22.76
C VAL A 610 -8.98 69.80 -23.31
N SER A 611 -9.85 70.10 -24.25
CA SER A 611 -10.09 71.44 -24.79
C SER A 611 -11.41 71.98 -24.23
N LEU A 612 -11.46 73.30 -24.01
CA LEU A 612 -12.63 74.00 -23.48
C LEU A 612 -12.94 75.18 -24.41
N ASP A 613 -14.04 75.10 -25.14
CA ASP A 613 -14.56 76.21 -25.92
C ASP A 613 -15.69 76.88 -25.14
N ILE A 614 -15.54 78.19 -24.87
CA ILE A 614 -16.54 79.01 -24.20
C ILE A 614 -16.97 80.10 -25.17
N LYS A 615 -18.14 79.92 -25.77
CA LYS A 615 -18.76 80.91 -26.62
C LYS A 615 -19.73 81.77 -25.82
N VAL A 616 -19.34 83.01 -25.56
CA VAL A 616 -20.18 84.00 -24.86
C VAL A 616 -20.79 84.98 -25.85
N ASP A 617 -22.08 84.86 -26.09
CA ASP A 617 -22.85 85.80 -26.89
C ASP A 617 -23.50 86.85 -25.98
N ILE A 618 -23.02 88.09 -26.07
CA ILE A 618 -23.60 89.22 -25.34
C ILE A 618 -24.79 89.75 -26.14
N GLY A 619 -26.00 89.31 -25.76
CA GLY A 619 -27.24 89.73 -26.40
C GLY A 619 -27.58 91.21 -26.20
N LYS A 620 -27.17 91.80 -25.08
CA LYS A 620 -27.44 93.22 -24.78
C LYS A 620 -26.44 93.82 -23.80
N PHE A 621 -25.93 95.00 -24.12
CA PHE A 621 -25.08 95.80 -23.25
C PHE A 621 -25.66 97.21 -23.14
N SER A 622 -26.00 97.66 -21.92
CA SER A 622 -26.46 99.04 -21.71
C SER A 622 -25.79 99.69 -20.50
N ILE A 623 -25.32 100.93 -20.69
CA ILE A 623 -24.76 101.77 -19.63
C ILE A 623 -25.80 102.84 -19.32
N ARG A 624 -26.24 102.92 -18.05
CA ARG A 624 -27.11 104.01 -17.59
C ARG A 624 -26.25 105.13 -17.01
N GLU A 625 -25.92 106.13 -17.84
CA GLU A 625 -25.04 107.26 -17.50
C GLU A 625 -25.49 108.09 -16.29
N THR A 626 -26.78 108.11 -15.95
CA THR A 626 -27.30 108.90 -14.82
C THR A 626 -27.32 108.16 -13.48
N SER A 627 -27.09 106.84 -13.47
CA SER A 627 -27.09 106.02 -12.24
C SER A 627 -25.81 105.22 -12.01
N PHE A 628 -24.78 105.38 -12.87
CA PHE A 628 -23.52 104.61 -12.81
C PHE A 628 -23.75 103.10 -12.66
N ALA A 629 -24.63 102.51 -13.47
CA ALA A 629 -24.85 101.07 -13.50
C ALA A 629 -24.79 100.53 -14.94
N ALA A 630 -24.12 99.40 -15.12
CA ALA A 630 -24.05 98.66 -16.37
C ALA A 630 -24.84 97.35 -16.24
N GLU A 631 -25.67 97.06 -17.23
CA GLU A 631 -26.50 95.85 -17.30
C GLU A 631 -26.11 95.08 -18.56
N VAL A 632 -25.67 93.83 -18.37
CA VAL A 632 -25.16 92.95 -19.43
C VAL A 632 -25.97 91.66 -19.41
N GLU A 633 -26.58 91.34 -20.54
CA GLU A 633 -27.28 90.07 -20.76
C GLU A 633 -26.44 89.26 -21.75
N PHE A 634 -25.99 88.08 -21.32
CA PHE A 634 -25.17 87.19 -22.13
C PHE A 634 -25.68 85.75 -22.03
N THR A 635 -25.51 85.01 -23.11
CA THR A 635 -25.67 83.55 -23.18
C THR A 635 -24.28 82.96 -23.33
N ALA A 636 -23.92 82.00 -22.49
CA ALA A 636 -22.65 81.28 -22.63
C ALA A 636 -22.95 79.83 -23.02
N GLU A 637 -22.37 79.37 -24.12
CA GLU A 637 -22.26 77.97 -24.49
C GLU A 637 -20.85 77.50 -24.09
N VAL A 638 -20.78 76.44 -23.30
CA VAL A 638 -19.52 75.86 -22.84
C VAL A 638 -19.45 74.46 -23.41
N VAL A 639 -18.51 74.21 -24.31
CA VAL A 639 -18.23 72.90 -24.91
C VAL A 639 -16.91 72.40 -24.32
N LEU A 640 -16.97 71.24 -23.67
CA LEU A 640 -15.80 70.54 -23.16
C LEU A 640 -15.50 69.38 -24.12
N GLU A 641 -14.35 69.41 -24.77
CA GLU A 641 -13.89 68.37 -25.69
C GLU A 641 -12.79 67.57 -25.01
N ILE A 642 -13.09 66.32 -24.67
CA ILE A 642 -12.15 65.40 -24.02
C ILE A 642 -11.57 64.50 -25.11
N TYR A 643 -10.24 64.49 -25.25
CA TYR A 643 -9.53 63.64 -26.22
C TYR A 643 -8.93 62.40 -25.55
N ARG A 644 -8.27 62.58 -24.40
CA ARG A 644 -7.83 61.49 -23.53
C ARG A 644 -7.69 61.92 -22.08
N LEU A 645 -7.90 61.01 -21.14
CA LEU A 645 -7.77 61.25 -19.70
C LEU A 645 -6.72 60.34 -19.08
N GLY A 646 -5.69 60.92 -18.49
CA GLY A 646 -4.78 60.24 -17.58
C GLY A 646 -5.40 60.26 -16.19
N ILE A 647 -5.96 59.13 -15.78
CA ILE A 647 -6.54 58.93 -14.46
C ILE A 647 -5.57 58.09 -13.65
N ASP A 648 -5.29 58.52 -12.43
CA ASP A 648 -4.55 57.73 -11.45
C ASP A 648 -5.59 57.15 -10.49
N LEU A 649 -5.70 55.83 -10.45
CA LEU A 649 -6.68 55.13 -9.61
C LEU A 649 -6.22 55.05 -8.15
N GLY A 650 -4.93 55.25 -7.88
CA GLY A 650 -4.37 55.17 -6.53
C GLY A 650 -4.30 53.76 -5.96
N GLU A 651 -4.45 52.74 -6.81
CA GLU A 651 -4.23 51.32 -6.50
C GLU A 651 -2.94 50.87 -7.16
N ASP A 652 -2.05 50.25 -6.38
CA ASP A 652 -0.73 49.82 -6.86
C ASP A 652 -0.82 48.60 -7.80
N ASP A 653 -1.91 47.82 -7.69
CA ASP A 653 -2.17 46.55 -8.41
C ASP A 653 -2.86 46.75 -9.79
N ILE A 654 -3.29 47.98 -10.10
CA ILE A 654 -3.98 48.30 -11.37
C ILE A 654 -3.32 49.49 -12.05
N VAL A 655 -2.71 49.25 -13.21
CA VAL A 655 -2.11 50.28 -14.05
C VAL A 655 -3.09 50.69 -15.15
N LEU A 656 -3.63 51.91 -15.02
CA LEU A 656 -4.49 52.50 -16.05
C LEU A 656 -3.68 53.41 -16.99
N HIS A 657 -3.59 53.03 -18.26
CA HIS A 657 -3.11 53.88 -19.34
C HIS A 657 -4.12 54.99 -19.69
N PRO A 658 -3.67 56.12 -20.27
CA PRO A 658 -4.55 57.20 -20.68
C PRO A 658 -5.73 56.73 -21.55
N VAL A 659 -6.94 57.00 -21.07
CA VAL A 659 -8.18 56.50 -21.66
C VAL A 659 -8.60 57.41 -22.82
N PRO A 660 -8.77 56.88 -24.05
CA PRO A 660 -9.21 57.67 -25.19
C PRO A 660 -10.72 57.97 -25.15
N ALA A 661 -11.14 59.01 -25.88
CA ALA A 661 -12.51 59.52 -25.83
C ALA A 661 -13.60 58.52 -26.28
N ASP A 662 -13.26 57.61 -27.20
CA ASP A 662 -14.12 56.52 -27.64
C ASP A 662 -14.37 55.50 -26.52
N LEU A 663 -13.33 55.12 -25.78
CA LEU A 663 -13.46 54.23 -24.64
C LEU A 663 -14.21 54.89 -23.48
N LEU A 664 -14.03 56.20 -23.26
CA LEU A 664 -14.84 56.97 -22.30
C LEU A 664 -16.33 56.96 -22.66
N ARG A 665 -16.68 57.08 -23.96
CA ARG A 665 -18.07 56.94 -24.40
C ARG A 665 -18.60 55.54 -24.15
N ARG A 666 -17.79 54.51 -24.40
CA ARG A 666 -18.16 53.12 -24.12
C ARG A 666 -18.40 52.91 -22.63
N ALA A 667 -17.52 53.40 -21.76
CA ALA A 667 -17.66 53.33 -20.31
C ALA A 667 -18.94 54.01 -19.79
N ILE A 668 -19.35 55.15 -20.37
CA ILE A 668 -20.63 55.80 -20.03
C ILE A 668 -21.81 54.90 -20.41
N VAL A 669 -21.77 54.29 -21.60
CA VAL A 669 -22.82 53.36 -22.06
C VAL A 669 -22.86 52.09 -21.19
N MET A 670 -21.72 51.61 -20.70
CA MET A 670 -21.66 50.52 -19.72
C MET A 670 -22.28 50.93 -18.39
N GLY A 671 -21.92 52.12 -17.87
CA GLY A 671 -22.47 52.66 -16.62
C GLY A 671 -23.98 52.87 -16.65
N ASP A 672 -24.58 53.13 -17.81
CA ASP A 672 -26.04 53.19 -17.97
C ASP A 672 -26.75 51.83 -17.82
N ARG A 673 -26.01 50.73 -17.93
CA ARG A 673 -26.56 49.38 -17.68
C ARG A 673 -26.62 49.05 -16.18
N LEU A 674 -25.90 49.81 -15.35
CA LEU A 674 -25.90 49.69 -13.89
C LEU A 674 -27.05 50.52 -13.28
N GLU A 675 -27.60 50.08 -12.14
CA GLU A 675 -28.65 50.83 -11.44
C GLU A 675 -28.12 52.19 -10.96
N GLY A 676 -28.77 53.29 -11.37
CA GLY A 676 -28.33 54.66 -11.05
C GLY A 676 -27.51 55.34 -12.14
N GLY A 677 -27.47 54.78 -13.35
CA GLY A 677 -26.79 55.33 -14.51
C GLY A 677 -27.13 56.80 -14.80
N LEU A 678 -26.16 57.53 -15.36
CA LEU A 678 -26.16 58.99 -15.52
C LEU A 678 -27.35 59.51 -16.35
N TRP A 679 -27.94 58.65 -17.19
CA TRP A 679 -29.10 58.95 -18.03
C TRP A 679 -30.44 58.45 -17.49
N GLN A 680 -30.47 57.74 -16.35
CA GLN A 680 -31.69 57.14 -15.82
C GLN A 680 -32.63 58.17 -15.14
N ASP A 681 -32.12 59.36 -14.79
CA ASP A 681 -32.87 60.37 -14.02
C ASP A 681 -33.15 61.71 -14.76
N GLN A 682 -32.85 61.81 -16.07
CA GLN A 682 -33.16 63.02 -16.85
C GLN A 682 -34.53 62.98 -17.55
N ILE A 683 -35.61 62.97 -16.76
CA ILE A 683 -36.91 63.60 -17.15
C ILE A 683 -37.15 64.82 -16.24
N LEU A 684 -36.29 65.84 -16.36
CA LEU A 684 -36.54 67.16 -15.76
C LEU A 684 -37.29 68.05 -16.76
N ARG A 685 -38.61 68.15 -16.56
CA ARG A 685 -39.44 69.20 -17.17
C ARG A 685 -38.95 70.58 -16.73
N PRO A 686 -38.88 71.59 -17.61
CA PRO A 686 -38.60 72.96 -17.18
C PRO A 686 -39.84 73.54 -16.50
N ARG A 687 -39.72 73.93 -15.22
CA ARG A 687 -40.75 74.70 -14.53
C ARG A 687 -40.12 75.92 -13.86
N SER A 688 -39.95 77.00 -14.62
CA SER A 688 -39.86 78.34 -14.05
C SER A 688 -41.17 79.10 -14.34
N THR A 689 -42.08 79.08 -13.36
CA THR A 689 -43.16 80.06 -13.28
C THR A 689 -42.90 80.93 -12.06
N SER A 690 -42.44 82.16 -12.28
CA SER A 690 -42.40 83.19 -11.24
C SER A 690 -43.83 83.62 -10.91
N GLY A 691 -44.32 83.22 -9.74
CA GLY A 691 -45.56 83.75 -9.19
C GLY A 691 -45.31 85.15 -8.62
N SER A 692 -45.79 86.18 -9.31
CA SER A 692 -46.04 87.47 -8.69
C SER A 692 -47.25 87.33 -7.76
N GLY A 693 -47.01 87.47 -6.46
CA GLY A 693 -48.07 87.77 -5.50
C GLY A 693 -48.23 89.27 -5.40
N ASN A 694 -49.46 89.76 -5.51
CA ASN A 694 -49.99 90.75 -4.59
C ASN A 694 -51.50 90.90 -4.79
N ARG A 695 -52.17 91.36 -3.73
CA ARG A 695 -53.45 92.03 -3.89
C ARG A 695 -53.36 93.18 -4.87
#